data_AF-A0A9E3I499-F1
#
_entry.id   AF-A0A9E3I499-F1
#
_cell.length_a   1.000
_cell.length_b   1.000
_cell.length_c   1.000
_cell.angle_alpha   90.00
_cell.angle_beta   90.00
_cell.angle_gamma   90.00
#
_symmetry.space_group_name_H-M   'P 1'
#
loop_
_entity.id
_entity.type
_entity.pdbx_description
1 polymer ?
#
loop_
_entity_poly.entity_id
_entity_poly.type
_entity_poly.pdbx_seq_one_letter_code
_entity_poly.pdbx_strand_id
1 'polypeptide(L)'
;MESPQQLLNAAYERLGYAEGDLLDAADSPSDFTSENWINKGEWLALAKDVGAEKVFFVDNNPVIVFATTVSNKQQEKFRKIWNMARPPLLFLASPGELAVYNLNHGPARDQAEWEDTIGKRQLNKAKTIAEVSEKLQDFRREQIETGRLFEDERFADDKRADKALIADLQVIRNNLWKTGLKPKYAHSLIGRSIFIRYLEDRGVLKESYFKKVTRGKPQWREILNAPLPGSFVDPVLGERLYLRVLRDKGFTYALFEQLSKDFNGDMFPDVDDEKANVEATHLRKLQSFLCGNAEEQQLFFFAYKFDVIPIELISSIYEEFYNTDKSKDENNGSHYTPPALVEFLLGQVLSPECLDEKPRILDPACGSGIFLVESFRRIVRHRVWSQNGRRLSDIQLRKILREQISGIDINGEAVRIAAFSLYLAFMHYQRPPDILEQIKQGKKLPNLKYEKDRIRDPEQQYDILLEANSFDVESKIAHDDVLSKFNESCADVVVGNPPWGSPGNKEEEEESREAMNIALQWCEKQEGKLPVGGREWSQVFIHRAINLLSDKGQAALLVSSGVLFKSHEKSQDFRKKWLATTTLHSIVNFAHVRDVFFKGKARQSGAQSPFIAVYFTKQEPDYDTSFKYWSAKKTAIVKGIQSIILGSSDLKQLNQNDVFANDDFWKVYWWASHRDANLIKTLRMGIPFVNLIINRTKLSRDDFRQGFTPGSVKKTAESKLRDYKVFPTRKFVRYGSIDKSLLGIVPEKVHRFGSMNVYEGCRLLVKRGITESKEPKGQIIAKLTSIPFCFNNSFHGVRLSDSATWEGKVVLGIFWSSLARYYFWLTAGSWIWHNEIHLEDIQQMPIRLPEDKKLCNRIIAIVGKLQAIKLVNDEDNLFNQTLSSLEHDLDEAIYDLYELNEAERDLIRDMCEYGLNLFYNNVKSKAVKPVEANRPASNCGVIKDVPTRRDWQKGFEGYIRTFLGIWNRELGPDGEFRWQLIRPGKNIPMVAMVCSTQDKKKPLGPVKESETAQWHKVLRKLDKTKRAPVSKRVYIDGEVRAVSDTDIMIIKRNERRLWTRSMAREDAEATLLQAIHLQESRRGQV
;
A
#
# COMPACT_ATOMS: atom_id res chain seq x y z
N MET A 1 2.56 38.33 30.15
CA MET A 1 2.54 36.94 29.63
C MET A 1 1.51 36.90 28.52
N GLU A 2 1.84 36.31 27.37
CA GLU A 2 0.90 36.16 26.28
C GLU A 2 -0.18 35.12 26.64
N SER A 3 -1.40 35.32 26.15
CA SER A 3 -2.50 34.39 26.39
C SER A 3 -2.29 33.09 25.61
N PRO A 4 -2.86 31.96 26.07
CA PRO A 4 -2.83 30.70 25.32
C PRO A 4 -3.32 30.86 23.86
N GLN A 5 -4.37 31.67 23.65
CA GLN A 5 -4.92 31.94 22.32
C GLN A 5 -3.95 32.73 21.43
N GLN A 6 -3.23 33.71 22.00
CA GLN A 6 -2.24 34.49 21.25
C GLN A 6 -1.09 33.60 20.74
N LEU A 7 -0.65 32.64 21.55
CA LEU A 7 0.38 31.68 21.15
C LEU A 7 -0.10 30.71 20.07
N LEU A 8 -1.35 30.22 20.14
CA LEU A 8 -1.94 29.39 19.09
C LEU A 8 -2.12 30.15 17.78
N ASN A 9 -2.66 31.37 17.83
CA ASN A 9 -2.81 32.21 16.64
C ASN A 9 -1.45 32.48 15.99
N ALA A 10 -0.39 32.70 16.80
CA ALA A 10 0.96 32.82 16.28
C ALA A 10 1.48 31.52 15.66
N ALA A 11 1.12 30.35 16.17
CA ALA A 11 1.45 29.08 15.54
C ALA A 11 0.73 28.93 14.19
N TYR A 12 -0.56 29.26 14.11
CA TYR A 12 -1.33 29.19 12.85
C TYR A 12 -0.69 30.03 11.75
N GLU A 13 -0.36 31.28 12.06
CA GLU A 13 0.20 32.23 11.10
C GLU A 13 1.69 31.98 10.83
N ARG A 14 2.52 31.94 11.88
CA ARG A 14 3.98 31.96 11.72
C ARG A 14 4.58 30.62 11.34
N LEU A 15 3.87 29.51 11.60
CA LEU A 15 4.25 28.18 11.13
C LEU A 15 3.56 27.82 9.81
N GLY A 16 2.67 28.69 9.30
CA GLY A 16 2.09 28.62 7.97
C GLY A 16 0.87 27.70 7.84
N TYR A 17 0.24 27.28 8.94
CA TYR A 17 -0.93 26.40 8.91
C TYR A 17 -2.22 27.08 8.45
N ALA A 18 -2.36 28.40 8.68
CA ALA A 18 -3.51 29.18 8.22
C ALA A 18 -3.68 29.16 6.69
N GLU A 19 -2.58 28.95 5.96
CA GLU A 19 -2.58 28.82 4.50
C GLU A 19 -2.88 27.39 4.00
N GLY A 20 -3.07 26.42 4.90
CA GLY A 20 -3.29 25.00 4.58
C GLY A 20 -4.65 24.49 5.05
N ASP A 21 -4.80 23.17 5.17
CA ASP A 21 -6.05 22.50 5.53
C ASP A 21 -6.28 22.49 7.07
N LEU A 22 -6.25 23.69 7.66
CA LEU A 22 -6.50 23.92 9.09
C LEU A 22 -7.99 24.19 9.30
N LEU A 23 -8.70 23.24 9.89
CA LEU A 23 -10.14 23.30 10.05
C LEU A 23 -10.55 23.41 11.52
N ASP A 24 -11.62 24.16 11.77
CA ASP A 24 -12.24 24.28 13.10
C ASP A 24 -12.88 22.96 13.53
N ALA A 25 -12.70 22.62 14.81
CA ALA A 25 -13.43 21.52 15.43
C ALA A 25 -14.94 21.82 15.43
N ALA A 26 -15.73 20.93 14.84
CA ALA A 26 -17.14 21.17 14.55
C ALA A 26 -17.98 19.89 14.69
N ASP A 27 -19.20 20.05 15.21
CA ASP A 27 -20.22 18.99 15.34
C ASP A 27 -21.28 19.04 14.24
N SER A 28 -21.17 19.99 13.31
CA SER A 28 -22.12 20.25 12.23
C SER A 28 -21.40 20.58 10.91
N PRO A 29 -21.96 20.17 9.75
CA PRO A 29 -21.44 20.48 8.42
C PRO A 29 -21.63 21.92 7.96
N SER A 30 -22.29 22.80 8.72
CA SER A 30 -22.79 24.12 8.24
C SER A 30 -21.75 24.98 7.52
N ASP A 31 -20.49 24.89 7.94
CA ASP A 31 -19.38 25.70 7.42
C ASP A 31 -18.48 24.92 6.44
N PHE A 32 -18.90 23.72 6.00
CA PHE A 32 -18.09 22.81 5.21
C PHE A 32 -18.77 22.38 3.90
N THR A 33 -17.97 22.20 2.85
CA THR A 33 -18.42 21.57 1.60
C THR A 33 -18.81 20.11 1.84
N SER A 34 -19.66 19.54 0.97
CA SER A 34 -20.05 18.12 1.03
C SER A 34 -18.83 17.21 1.12
N GLU A 35 -17.87 17.44 0.22
CA GLU A 35 -16.65 16.65 0.16
C GLU A 35 -15.80 16.77 1.44
N ASN A 36 -15.61 17.97 1.99
CA ASN A 36 -14.86 18.14 3.23
C ASN A 36 -15.56 17.45 4.41
N TRP A 37 -16.88 17.57 4.52
CA TRP A 37 -17.62 16.93 5.60
C TRP A 37 -17.62 15.41 5.48
N ILE A 38 -17.90 14.88 4.28
CA ILE A 38 -17.89 13.45 4.00
C ILE A 38 -16.53 12.84 4.32
N ASN A 39 -15.42 13.53 4.05
CA ASN A 39 -14.09 12.96 4.28
C ASN A 39 -13.52 13.23 5.69
N LYS A 40 -13.80 14.40 6.28
CA LYS A 40 -13.14 14.89 7.52
C LYS A 40 -14.07 15.09 8.72
N GLY A 41 -15.38 15.15 8.52
CA GLY A 41 -16.36 15.54 9.56
C GLY A 41 -16.28 14.75 10.86
N GLU A 42 -15.98 13.45 10.80
CA GLU A 42 -15.79 12.61 12.00
C GLU A 42 -14.62 13.07 12.87
N TRP A 43 -13.51 13.47 12.23
CA TRP A 43 -12.34 13.97 12.95
C TRP A 43 -12.61 15.34 13.57
N LEU A 44 -13.38 16.18 12.89
CA LEU A 44 -13.78 17.50 13.39
C LEU A 44 -14.73 17.38 14.59
N ALA A 45 -15.71 16.47 14.51
CA ALA A 45 -16.63 16.19 15.61
C ALA A 45 -15.88 15.61 16.81
N LEU A 46 -15.00 14.63 16.57
CA LEU A 46 -14.17 14.04 17.61
C LEU A 46 -13.22 15.05 18.25
N ALA A 47 -12.62 15.94 17.44
CA ALA A 47 -11.78 17.02 17.93
C ALA A 47 -12.56 17.95 18.87
N LYS A 48 -13.81 18.26 18.54
CA LYS A 48 -14.69 19.07 19.39
C LYS A 48 -14.98 18.37 20.72
N ASP A 49 -15.24 17.06 20.69
CA ASP A 49 -15.52 16.24 21.88
C ASP A 49 -14.33 16.17 22.85
N VAL A 50 -13.09 16.12 22.33
CA VAL A 50 -11.88 16.19 23.18
C VAL A 50 -11.49 17.62 23.57
N GLY A 51 -12.25 18.62 23.11
CA GLY A 51 -12.05 20.05 23.36
C GLY A 51 -10.83 20.63 22.64
N ALA A 52 -10.49 20.11 21.47
CA ALA A 52 -9.56 20.77 20.57
C ALA A 52 -10.25 21.96 19.89
N GLU A 53 -9.45 22.93 19.47
CA GLU A 53 -9.92 24.13 18.77
C GLU A 53 -9.91 23.90 17.26
N LYS A 54 -8.77 23.42 16.74
CA LYS A 54 -8.57 23.17 15.32
C LYS A 54 -7.81 21.86 15.11
N VAL A 55 -8.00 21.28 13.93
CA VAL A 55 -7.23 20.16 13.44
C VAL A 55 -6.60 20.57 12.12
N PHE A 56 -5.29 20.43 12.02
CA PHE A 56 -4.60 20.55 10.75
C PHE A 56 -4.58 19.19 10.08
N PHE A 57 -5.11 19.17 8.86
CA PHE A 57 -5.07 18.01 8.02
C PHE A 57 -3.93 18.12 7.02
N VAL A 58 -3.33 16.98 6.73
CA VAL A 58 -2.64 16.80 5.45
C VAL A 58 -3.61 15.98 4.63
N ASP A 59 -4.33 16.71 3.77
CA ASP A 59 -5.46 16.24 3.00
C ASP A 59 -6.59 15.66 3.85
N ASN A 60 -6.91 14.36 3.77
CA ASN A 60 -7.98 13.75 4.58
C ASN A 60 -7.48 13.18 5.92
N ASN A 61 -6.22 13.45 6.31
CA ASN A 61 -5.64 12.93 7.55
C ASN A 61 -5.45 13.99 8.60
N PRO A 62 -5.92 13.76 9.84
CA PRO A 62 -5.58 14.64 10.93
C PRO A 62 -4.12 14.40 11.31
N VAL A 63 -3.28 15.43 11.19
CA VAL A 63 -1.85 15.34 11.51
C VAL A 63 -1.51 16.09 12.79
N ILE A 64 -2.19 17.21 13.04
CA ILE A 64 -1.95 18.03 14.21
C ILE A 64 -3.27 18.41 14.85
N VAL A 65 -3.34 18.26 16.17
CA VAL A 65 -4.45 18.76 16.98
C VAL A 65 -3.97 20.00 17.73
N PHE A 66 -4.71 21.09 17.63
CA PHE A 66 -4.47 22.33 18.38
C PHE A 66 -5.49 22.44 19.51
N ALA A 67 -5.02 22.62 20.73
CA ALA A 67 -5.88 22.68 21.90
C ALA A 67 -5.34 23.64 22.97
N THR A 68 -6.24 24.11 23.82
CA THR A 68 -5.91 24.88 25.03
C THR A 68 -6.14 24.04 26.28
N THR A 69 -5.43 24.37 27.36
CA THR A 69 -5.65 23.82 28.69
C THR A 69 -5.26 24.80 29.78
N VAL A 70 -5.67 24.51 31.01
CA VAL A 70 -5.19 25.18 32.23
C VAL A 70 -3.89 24.53 32.72
N SER A 71 -3.05 25.27 33.45
CA SER A 71 -1.66 24.88 33.78
C SER A 71 -1.53 23.51 34.48
N ASN A 72 -2.54 23.07 35.23
CA ASN A 72 -2.52 21.81 35.98
C ASN A 72 -3.22 20.63 35.28
N LYS A 73 -3.70 20.78 34.04
CA LYS A 73 -4.46 19.72 33.32
C LYS A 73 -3.80 19.28 32.01
N GLN A 74 -2.51 19.48 31.85
CA GLN A 74 -1.78 19.09 30.63
C GLN A 74 -1.82 17.58 30.37
N GLN A 75 -1.52 16.76 31.39
CA GLN A 75 -1.56 15.29 31.30
C GLN A 75 -2.96 14.78 30.94
N GLU A 76 -4.02 15.31 31.57
CA GLU A 76 -5.40 14.93 31.28
C GLU A 76 -5.76 15.24 29.82
N LYS A 77 -5.39 16.43 29.33
CA LYS A 77 -5.65 16.87 27.96
C LYS A 77 -4.88 16.03 26.94
N PHE A 78 -3.60 15.77 27.20
CA PHE A 78 -2.77 14.88 26.39
C PHE A 78 -3.40 13.48 26.30
N ARG A 79 -3.79 12.90 27.43
CA ARG A 79 -4.42 11.56 27.49
C ARG A 79 -5.71 11.50 26.67
N LYS A 80 -6.58 12.53 26.76
CA LYS A 80 -7.80 12.60 25.95
C LYS A 80 -7.49 12.65 24.45
N ILE A 81 -6.57 13.51 24.02
CA ILE A 81 -6.24 13.67 22.59
C ILE A 81 -5.47 12.47 22.04
N TRP A 82 -4.63 11.82 22.85
CA TRP A 82 -3.95 10.56 22.48
C TRP A 82 -4.93 9.46 22.06
N ASN A 83 -6.13 9.41 22.67
CA ASN A 83 -7.19 8.47 22.28
C ASN A 83 -7.77 8.72 20.89
N MET A 84 -7.54 9.89 20.26
CA MET A 84 -7.86 10.09 18.84
C MET A 84 -7.02 9.16 17.94
N ALA A 85 -5.92 8.62 18.46
CA ALA A 85 -5.09 7.55 17.92
C ALA A 85 -4.38 7.80 16.58
N ARG A 86 -4.85 8.73 15.74
CA ARG A 86 -4.24 9.01 14.43
C ARG A 86 -3.29 10.20 14.39
N PRO A 87 -3.64 11.37 14.97
CA PRO A 87 -2.75 12.53 14.89
C PRO A 87 -1.43 12.22 15.61
N PRO A 88 -0.25 12.38 14.97
CA PRO A 88 1.04 12.21 15.62
C PRO A 88 1.46 13.41 16.49
N LEU A 89 0.84 14.59 16.33
CA LEU A 89 1.26 15.81 17.01
C LEU A 89 0.10 16.50 17.73
N LEU A 90 0.40 17.04 18.91
CA LEU A 90 -0.47 17.92 19.70
C LEU A 90 0.26 19.23 19.99
N PHE A 91 -0.35 20.34 19.57
CA PHE A 91 0.02 21.69 20.00
C PHE A 91 -0.89 22.10 21.14
N LEU A 92 -0.34 22.16 22.34
CA LEU A 92 -1.10 22.42 23.57
C LEU A 92 -0.65 23.74 24.17
N ALA A 93 -1.55 24.73 24.13
CA ALA A 93 -1.34 26.01 24.78
C ALA A 93 -1.87 26.02 26.22
N SER A 94 -1.02 26.48 27.13
CA SER A 94 -1.32 26.70 28.54
C SER A 94 -0.86 28.10 28.94
N PRO A 95 -1.27 28.64 30.11
CA PRO A 95 -0.89 30.01 30.49
C PRO A 95 0.63 30.24 30.43
N GLY A 96 1.08 31.09 29.50
CA GLY A 96 2.49 31.45 29.30
C GLY A 96 3.36 30.44 28.54
N GLU A 97 2.79 29.37 27.97
CA GLU A 97 3.54 28.37 27.20
C GLU A 97 2.71 27.67 26.13
N LEU A 98 3.29 27.49 24.93
CA LEU A 98 2.84 26.59 23.89
C LEU A 98 3.84 25.44 23.77
N ALA A 99 3.40 24.22 24.04
CA ALA A 99 4.21 23.02 23.93
C ALA A 99 3.75 22.12 22.78
N VAL A 100 4.70 21.49 22.10
CA VAL A 100 4.46 20.49 21.04
C VAL A 100 4.74 19.11 21.60
N TYR A 101 3.75 18.23 21.57
CA TYR A 101 3.83 16.86 22.07
C TYR A 101 3.75 15.83 20.93
N ASN A 102 4.49 14.74 21.08
CA ASN A 102 4.44 13.55 20.24
C ASN A 102 3.39 12.57 20.77
N LEU A 103 2.31 12.37 20.00
CA LEU A 103 1.21 11.46 20.31
C LEU A 103 1.51 10.00 19.94
N ASN A 104 2.67 9.70 19.34
CA ASN A 104 3.13 8.32 19.18
C ASN A 104 3.69 7.72 20.48
N HIS A 105 3.86 8.52 21.53
CA HIS A 105 4.16 8.05 22.88
C HIS A 105 2.89 7.95 23.72
N GLY A 106 2.81 6.90 24.55
CA GLY A 106 1.71 6.69 25.48
C GLY A 106 1.70 7.70 26.64
N PRO A 107 0.53 7.95 27.26
CA PRO A 107 0.41 8.83 28.43
C PRO A 107 1.12 8.25 29.66
N ALA A 108 1.54 9.13 30.57
CA ALA A 108 2.07 8.73 31.88
C ALA A 108 0.94 8.24 32.81
N ARG A 109 1.26 7.34 33.74
CA ARG A 109 0.35 6.85 34.77
C ARG A 109 0.10 7.86 35.86
N ASP A 110 1.10 8.58 36.32
CA ASP A 110 0.89 9.56 37.39
C ASP A 110 1.67 10.83 37.10
N GLN A 111 1.50 11.81 38.00
CA GLN A 111 2.15 13.10 37.86
C GLN A 111 3.67 12.99 37.99
N ALA A 112 4.17 12.05 38.82
CA ALA A 112 5.61 11.84 38.98
C ALA A 112 6.22 11.24 37.70
N GLU A 113 5.60 10.21 37.13
CA GLU A 113 6.02 9.65 35.84
C GLU A 113 5.89 10.70 34.72
N TRP A 114 4.84 11.52 34.74
CA TRP A 114 4.66 12.62 33.78
C TRP A 114 5.85 13.56 33.83
N GLU A 115 6.25 14.03 35.01
CA GLU A 115 7.39 14.92 35.22
C GLU A 115 8.72 14.27 34.85
N ASP A 116 8.97 13.02 35.28
CA ASP A 116 10.21 12.29 35.01
C ASP A 116 10.41 11.97 33.52
N THR A 117 9.32 11.79 32.79
CA THR A 117 9.36 11.34 31.39
C THR A 117 8.84 12.38 30.39
N ILE A 118 8.58 13.62 30.82
CA ILE A 118 8.04 14.67 29.96
C ILE A 118 8.92 14.92 28.73
N GLY A 119 10.24 14.84 28.88
CA GLY A 119 11.21 15.01 27.79
C GLY A 119 11.13 13.95 26.68
N LYS A 120 10.45 12.81 26.93
CA LYS A 120 10.16 11.81 25.88
C LYS A 120 8.94 12.19 25.04
N ARG A 121 7.96 12.91 25.62
CA ARG A 121 6.70 13.25 24.96
C ARG A 121 6.72 14.65 24.38
N GLN A 122 7.26 15.61 25.12
CA GLN A 122 7.33 17.01 24.73
C GLN A 122 8.54 17.22 23.81
N LEU A 123 8.27 17.52 22.55
CA LEU A 123 9.29 17.71 21.54
C LEU A 123 9.94 19.09 21.63
N ASN A 124 9.13 20.14 21.85
CA ASN A 124 9.63 21.51 22.03
C ASN A 124 8.59 22.43 22.70
N LYS A 125 8.99 23.65 23.07
CA LYS A 125 8.10 24.69 23.62
C LYS A 125 8.50 26.11 23.26
N ALA A 126 7.51 27.00 23.26
CA ALA A 126 7.67 28.44 23.10
C ALA A 126 6.85 29.20 24.17
N LYS A 127 7.42 30.27 24.74
CA LYS A 127 6.76 31.12 25.74
C LYS A 127 6.31 32.47 25.20
N THR A 128 6.83 32.87 24.04
CA THR A 128 6.49 34.13 23.37
C THR A 128 6.19 33.90 21.89
N ILE A 129 5.46 34.83 21.27
CA ILE A 129 5.15 34.86 19.85
C ILE A 129 6.43 34.84 18.99
N ALA A 130 7.51 35.47 19.45
CA ALA A 130 8.82 35.42 18.78
C ALA A 130 9.43 34.00 18.84
N GLU A 131 9.39 33.37 20.02
CA GLU A 131 9.90 32.00 20.19
C GLU A 131 9.14 30.97 19.36
N VAL A 132 7.86 31.19 19.02
CA VAL A 132 7.11 30.28 18.14
C VAL A 132 7.80 30.12 16.79
N SER A 133 8.33 31.18 16.19
CA SER A 133 9.01 31.11 14.88
C SER A 133 10.40 30.52 14.93
N GLU A 134 11.09 30.72 16.05
CA GLU A 134 12.49 30.33 16.26
C GLU A 134 12.59 28.89 16.76
N LYS A 135 11.92 28.57 17.87
CA LYS A 135 12.01 27.26 18.52
C LYS A 135 11.17 26.22 17.80
N LEU A 136 9.99 26.57 17.29
CA LEU A 136 9.08 25.60 16.64
C LEU A 136 9.27 25.51 15.12
N GLN A 137 10.41 25.97 14.58
CA GLN A 137 10.67 26.01 13.14
C GLN A 137 10.61 24.62 12.46
N ASP A 138 11.01 23.55 13.15
CA ASP A 138 10.99 22.18 12.64
C ASP A 138 9.57 21.67 12.38
N PHE A 139 8.56 22.30 13.02
CA PHE A 139 7.16 21.91 12.90
C PHE A 139 6.41 22.70 11.84
N ARG A 140 7.04 23.64 11.12
CA ARG A 140 6.38 24.41 10.05
C ARG A 140 5.59 23.50 9.11
N ARG A 141 4.44 23.99 8.63
CA ARG A 141 3.53 23.27 7.73
C ARG A 141 4.26 22.51 6.62
N GLU A 142 5.24 23.15 5.99
CA GLU A 142 6.06 22.57 4.92
C GLU A 142 6.76 21.26 5.36
N GLN A 143 7.30 21.18 6.57
CA GLN A 143 7.97 19.97 7.09
C GLN A 143 6.97 18.83 7.39
N ILE A 144 5.74 19.20 7.73
CA ILE A 144 4.64 18.29 8.05
C ILE A 144 4.01 17.71 6.79
N GLU A 145 3.59 18.56 5.85
CA GLU A 145 3.02 18.17 4.57
C GLU A 145 4.02 17.36 3.74
N THR A 146 5.32 17.70 3.82
CA THR A 146 6.38 16.94 3.17
C THR A 146 6.68 15.61 3.84
N GLY A 147 6.26 15.40 5.09
CA GLY A 147 6.58 14.22 5.90
C GLY A 147 8.00 14.15 6.44
N ARG A 148 8.84 15.14 6.11
CA ARG A 148 10.26 15.18 6.46
C ARG A 148 10.48 15.17 7.98
N LEU A 149 9.60 15.84 8.74
CA LEU A 149 9.69 15.84 10.20
C LEU A 149 9.63 14.40 10.78
N PHE A 150 8.77 13.55 10.22
CA PHE A 150 8.52 12.21 10.73
C PHE A 150 9.60 11.19 10.32
N GLU A 151 10.65 11.61 9.60
CA GLU A 151 11.84 10.80 9.35
C GLU A 151 12.80 10.76 10.56
N ASP A 152 12.63 11.68 11.50
CA ASP A 152 13.45 11.79 12.72
C ASP A 152 13.21 10.61 13.68
N GLU A 153 14.27 10.13 14.33
CA GLU A 153 14.21 9.05 15.32
C GLU A 153 13.26 9.34 16.49
N ARG A 154 13.00 10.62 16.79
CA ARG A 154 12.01 11.06 17.79
C ARG A 154 10.60 10.53 17.53
N PHE A 155 10.27 10.14 16.30
CA PHE A 155 8.98 9.55 15.92
C PHE A 155 9.03 8.03 15.76
N ALA A 156 10.16 7.37 16.08
CA ALA A 156 10.34 5.94 15.89
C ALA A 156 9.70 5.05 16.97
N ASP A 157 9.35 5.62 18.14
CA ASP A 157 8.58 4.89 19.16
C ASP A 157 7.12 4.74 18.72
N ASP A 158 6.55 3.57 18.97
CA ASP A 158 5.30 3.13 18.34
C ASP A 158 4.25 2.73 19.38
N LYS A 159 4.06 3.61 20.38
CA LYS A 159 3.07 3.49 21.47
C LYS A 159 1.85 4.38 21.23
N ARG A 160 1.49 4.56 19.96
CA ARG A 160 0.26 5.25 19.56
C ARG A 160 -0.96 4.44 20.03
N ALA A 161 -2.08 5.10 20.35
CA ALA A 161 -3.21 4.46 21.04
C ALA A 161 -3.78 3.21 20.34
N ASP A 162 -3.89 3.23 19.01
CA ASP A 162 -4.35 2.08 18.22
C ASP A 162 -3.44 0.86 18.39
N LYS A 163 -2.12 1.05 18.24
CA LYS A 163 -1.15 -0.03 18.35
C LYS A 163 -0.95 -0.50 19.79
N ALA A 164 -0.97 0.43 20.74
CA ALA A 164 -0.91 0.10 22.16
C ALA A 164 -2.11 -0.75 22.59
N LEU A 165 -3.32 -0.42 22.10
CA LEU A 165 -4.54 -1.16 22.46
C LEU A 165 -4.51 -2.59 21.90
N ILE A 166 -4.05 -2.77 20.66
CA ILE A 166 -3.87 -4.11 20.07
C ILE A 166 -2.87 -4.93 20.88
N ALA A 167 -1.72 -4.34 21.23
CA ALA A 167 -0.71 -5.00 22.05
C ALA A 167 -1.26 -5.38 23.42
N ASP A 168 -1.99 -4.47 24.09
CA ASP A 168 -2.60 -4.75 25.38
C ASP A 168 -3.62 -5.89 25.30
N LEU A 169 -4.48 -5.90 24.27
CA LEU A 169 -5.47 -6.96 24.07
C LEU A 169 -4.83 -8.33 23.85
N GLN A 170 -3.76 -8.39 23.05
CA GLN A 170 -2.98 -9.62 22.87
C GLN A 170 -2.42 -10.13 24.20
N VAL A 171 -1.94 -9.23 25.07
CA VAL A 171 -1.48 -9.60 26.42
C VAL A 171 -2.63 -10.17 27.26
N ILE A 172 -3.80 -9.52 27.27
CA ILE A 172 -4.99 -10.00 28.01
C ILE A 172 -5.37 -11.41 27.58
N ARG A 173 -5.51 -11.61 26.27
CA ARG A 173 -5.91 -12.89 25.69
C ARG A 173 -4.92 -14.00 26.00
N ASN A 174 -3.64 -13.77 25.75
CA ASN A 174 -2.60 -14.77 26.02
C ASN A 174 -2.60 -15.16 27.51
N ASN A 175 -2.86 -14.21 28.42
CA ASN A 175 -2.96 -14.51 29.85
C ASN A 175 -4.24 -15.27 30.24
N LEU A 176 -5.38 -14.99 29.59
CA LEU A 176 -6.61 -15.77 29.80
C LEU A 176 -6.48 -17.19 29.23
N TRP A 177 -5.73 -17.39 28.14
CA TRP A 177 -5.47 -18.74 27.62
C TRP A 177 -4.57 -19.56 28.53
N LYS A 178 -3.54 -18.91 29.12
CA LYS A 178 -2.65 -19.56 30.10
C LYS A 178 -3.40 -20.11 31.32
N THR A 179 -4.62 -19.65 31.60
CA THR A 179 -5.46 -20.23 32.68
C THR A 179 -6.29 -21.43 32.24
N GLY A 180 -6.22 -21.84 30.96
CA GLY A 180 -7.01 -22.95 30.41
C GLY A 180 -8.36 -22.54 29.81
N LEU A 181 -8.68 -21.24 29.76
CA LEU A 181 -9.93 -20.77 29.16
C LEU A 181 -9.90 -20.94 27.64
N LYS A 182 -10.91 -21.60 27.07
CA LYS A 182 -10.99 -21.81 25.61
C LYS A 182 -11.07 -20.46 24.85
N PRO A 183 -10.47 -20.36 23.65
CA PRO A 183 -10.43 -19.11 22.89
C PRO A 183 -11.79 -18.45 22.67
N LYS A 184 -12.83 -19.23 22.31
CA LYS A 184 -14.19 -18.70 22.09
C LYS A 184 -14.74 -17.92 23.29
N TYR A 185 -14.46 -18.37 24.52
CA TYR A 185 -14.94 -17.70 25.75
C TYR A 185 -14.05 -16.50 26.12
N ALA A 186 -12.73 -16.60 25.93
CA ALA A 186 -11.84 -15.46 26.15
C ALA A 186 -12.21 -14.28 25.23
N HIS A 187 -12.49 -14.56 23.95
CA HIS A 187 -12.92 -13.55 22.99
C HIS A 187 -14.27 -12.96 23.32
N SER A 188 -15.24 -13.80 23.68
CA SER A 188 -16.58 -13.34 24.09
C SER A 188 -16.52 -12.43 25.33
N LEU A 189 -15.71 -12.78 26.34
CA LEU A 189 -15.50 -11.96 27.54
C LEU A 189 -14.86 -10.61 27.22
N ILE A 190 -13.77 -10.61 26.44
CA ILE A 190 -13.06 -9.38 26.07
C ILE A 190 -14.00 -8.49 25.23
N GLY A 191 -14.68 -9.07 24.24
CA GLY A 191 -15.61 -8.36 23.37
C GLY A 191 -16.74 -7.68 24.14
N ARG A 192 -17.39 -8.41 25.07
CA ARG A 192 -18.44 -7.86 25.94
C ARG A 192 -17.90 -6.79 26.89
N SER A 193 -16.69 -6.97 27.40
CA SER A 193 -16.08 -6.00 28.32
C SER A 193 -15.80 -4.66 27.64
N ILE A 194 -15.23 -4.69 26.43
CA ILE A 194 -14.99 -3.49 25.63
C ILE A 194 -16.32 -2.82 25.29
N PHE A 195 -17.34 -3.60 24.90
CA PHE A 195 -18.66 -3.06 24.61
C PHE A 195 -19.29 -2.35 25.82
N ILE A 196 -19.24 -2.98 26.99
CA ILE A 196 -19.80 -2.40 28.22
C ILE A 196 -19.03 -1.15 28.61
N ARG A 197 -17.69 -1.15 28.50
CA ARG A 197 -16.87 0.05 28.71
C ARG A 197 -17.22 1.15 27.71
N TYR A 198 -17.47 0.83 26.43
CA TYR A 198 -17.95 1.79 25.44
C TYR A 198 -19.31 2.41 25.83
N LEU A 199 -20.29 1.58 26.22
CA LEU A 199 -21.60 2.07 26.64
C LEU A 199 -21.54 2.91 27.93
N GLU A 200 -20.67 2.56 28.86
CA GLU A 200 -20.44 3.30 30.10
C GLU A 200 -19.71 4.63 29.86
N ASP A 201 -18.69 4.64 29.00
CA ASP A 201 -17.95 5.84 28.60
C ASP A 201 -18.87 6.82 27.85
N ARG A 202 -19.76 6.33 26.97
CA ARG A 202 -20.78 7.14 26.28
C ARG A 202 -21.96 7.56 27.16
N GLY A 203 -22.00 7.13 28.43
CA GLY A 203 -23.09 7.48 29.35
C GLY A 203 -24.44 6.83 29.03
N VAL A 204 -24.44 5.74 28.26
CA VAL A 204 -25.62 4.89 28.03
C VAL A 204 -25.89 4.04 29.28
N LEU A 205 -24.85 3.39 29.82
CA LEU A 205 -24.94 2.66 31.08
C LEU A 205 -24.65 3.59 32.26
N LYS A 206 -25.72 4.08 32.90
CA LYS A 206 -25.65 4.90 34.12
C LYS A 206 -25.86 4.05 35.37
N GLU A 207 -25.55 4.61 36.54
CA GLU A 207 -25.75 3.96 37.84
C GLU A 207 -27.15 3.36 38.04
N SER A 208 -28.20 4.04 37.53
CA SER A 208 -29.57 3.56 37.55
C SER A 208 -29.76 2.20 36.85
N TYR A 209 -29.01 1.96 35.78
CA TYR A 209 -29.07 0.69 35.04
C TYR A 209 -28.46 -0.44 35.87
N PHE A 210 -27.30 -0.23 36.48
CA PHE A 210 -26.68 -1.22 37.38
C PHE A 210 -27.58 -1.48 38.61
N LYS A 211 -28.16 -0.44 39.20
CA LYS A 211 -29.11 -0.56 40.31
C LYS A 211 -30.34 -1.42 39.96
N LYS A 212 -30.84 -1.34 38.72
CA LYS A 212 -31.91 -2.21 38.19
C LYS A 212 -31.51 -3.69 38.27
N VAL A 213 -30.28 -4.04 37.88
CA VAL A 213 -29.76 -5.43 37.93
C VAL A 213 -29.61 -5.93 39.36
N THR A 214 -29.24 -5.06 40.31
CA THR A 214 -29.10 -5.43 41.73
C THR A 214 -30.42 -5.57 42.52
N ARG A 215 -31.59 -5.38 41.87
CA ARG A 215 -32.88 -5.37 42.57
C ARG A 215 -33.14 -6.72 43.24
N GLY A 216 -33.37 -6.71 44.55
CA GLY A 216 -33.61 -7.92 45.35
C GLY A 216 -32.34 -8.69 45.76
N LYS A 217 -31.15 -8.14 45.51
CA LYS A 217 -29.85 -8.75 45.87
C LYS A 217 -28.99 -7.76 46.67
N PRO A 218 -29.13 -7.71 48.02
CA PRO A 218 -28.40 -6.76 48.87
C PRO A 218 -26.87 -6.85 48.69
N GLN A 219 -26.35 -8.07 48.58
CA GLN A 219 -24.93 -8.39 48.37
C GLN A 219 -24.38 -7.70 47.11
N TRP A 220 -25.13 -7.66 46.01
CA TRP A 220 -24.71 -6.98 44.78
C TRP A 220 -24.75 -5.46 44.90
N ARG A 221 -25.66 -4.91 45.71
CA ARG A 221 -25.69 -3.47 46.00
C ARG A 221 -24.47 -3.05 46.80
N GLU A 222 -24.05 -3.86 47.77
CA GLU A 222 -22.82 -3.63 48.52
C GLU A 222 -21.59 -3.64 47.59
N ILE A 223 -21.50 -4.61 46.67
CA ILE A 223 -20.42 -4.65 45.67
C ILE A 223 -20.42 -3.41 44.76
N LEU A 224 -21.60 -2.96 44.30
CA LEU A 224 -21.73 -1.80 43.44
C LEU A 224 -21.31 -0.50 44.14
N ASN A 225 -21.65 -0.36 45.42
CA ASN A 225 -21.32 0.80 46.24
C ASN A 225 -19.89 0.78 46.78
N ALA A 226 -19.28 -0.41 46.89
CA ALA A 226 -17.90 -0.55 47.33
C ALA A 226 -16.93 -0.02 46.26
N PRO A 227 -16.09 0.97 46.57
CA PRO A 227 -15.10 1.47 45.62
C PRO A 227 -14.08 0.37 45.28
N LEU A 228 -13.46 0.49 44.10
CA LEU A 228 -12.37 -0.41 43.74
C LEU A 228 -11.15 -0.14 44.63
N PRO A 229 -10.45 -1.19 45.10
CA PRO A 229 -9.23 -1.01 45.87
C PRO A 229 -8.08 -0.51 44.97
N GLY A 230 -7.27 0.41 45.48
CA GLY A 230 -6.08 0.96 44.81
C GLY A 230 -6.21 2.43 44.41
N SER A 231 -5.08 3.03 44.01
CA SER A 231 -5.03 4.38 43.44
C SER A 231 -5.16 4.30 41.92
N PHE A 232 -6.01 5.12 41.32
CA PHE A 232 -6.25 5.16 39.89
C PHE A 232 -5.69 6.44 39.27
N VAL A 233 -4.97 6.26 38.16
CA VAL A 233 -4.43 7.32 37.30
C VAL A 233 -5.52 8.28 36.80
N ASP A 234 -6.63 7.70 36.34
CA ASP A 234 -7.83 8.43 35.97
C ASP A 234 -8.86 8.20 37.08
N PRO A 235 -9.21 9.21 37.89
CA PRO A 235 -10.24 9.07 38.91
C PRO A 235 -11.56 8.54 38.35
N VAL A 236 -11.87 8.90 37.10
CA VAL A 236 -13.07 8.44 36.39
C VAL A 236 -13.06 6.92 36.20
N LEU A 237 -11.88 6.29 36.07
CA LEU A 237 -11.76 4.84 35.97
C LEU A 237 -12.17 4.14 37.27
N GLY A 238 -11.79 4.69 38.44
CA GLY A 238 -12.18 4.18 39.75
C GLY A 238 -13.69 4.31 40.03
N GLU A 239 -14.34 5.25 39.36
CA GLU A 239 -15.79 5.47 39.42
C GLU A 239 -16.58 4.50 38.53
N ARG A 240 -15.92 3.80 37.58
CA ARG A 240 -16.59 2.88 36.66
C ARG A 240 -17.20 1.71 37.42
N LEU A 241 -18.48 1.50 37.18
CA LEU A 241 -19.29 0.52 37.89
C LEU A 241 -19.07 -0.87 37.31
N TYR A 242 -18.86 -0.99 35.99
CA TYR A 242 -18.62 -2.30 35.37
C TYR A 242 -17.42 -3.04 35.97
N LEU A 243 -16.34 -2.31 36.25
CA LEU A 243 -15.16 -2.88 36.91
C LEU A 243 -15.51 -3.45 38.30
N ARG A 244 -16.47 -2.86 39.02
CA ARG A 244 -16.95 -3.39 40.32
C ARG A 244 -17.76 -4.66 40.13
N VAL A 245 -18.57 -4.73 39.06
CA VAL A 245 -19.38 -5.91 38.72
C VAL A 245 -18.51 -7.15 38.51
N LEU A 246 -17.35 -7.02 37.86
CA LEU A 246 -16.41 -8.12 37.60
C LEU A 246 -15.87 -8.84 38.85
N ARG A 247 -16.08 -8.28 40.05
CA ARG A 247 -15.71 -8.91 41.33
C ARG A 247 -16.57 -10.12 41.68
N ASP A 248 -17.78 -10.20 41.11
CA ASP A 248 -18.71 -11.30 41.35
C ASP A 248 -19.19 -11.92 40.04
N LYS A 249 -19.04 -13.24 39.92
CA LYS A 249 -19.47 -14.00 38.73
C LYS A 249 -20.98 -13.92 38.57
N GLY A 250 -21.74 -14.09 39.65
CA GLY A 250 -23.20 -14.05 39.60
C GLY A 250 -23.72 -12.71 39.07
N PHE A 251 -23.19 -11.61 39.60
CA PHE A 251 -23.54 -10.26 39.19
C PHE A 251 -23.11 -9.96 37.74
N THR A 252 -21.90 -10.37 37.35
CA THR A 252 -21.39 -10.21 35.97
C THR A 252 -22.31 -10.85 34.95
N TYR A 253 -22.69 -12.11 35.17
CA TYR A 253 -23.57 -12.81 34.24
C TYR A 253 -25.01 -12.30 34.30
N ALA A 254 -25.50 -11.85 35.46
CA ALA A 254 -26.80 -11.17 35.54
C ALA A 254 -26.82 -9.85 34.74
N LEU A 255 -25.71 -9.10 34.74
CA LEU A 255 -25.56 -7.92 33.89
C LEU A 255 -25.53 -8.31 32.40
N PHE A 256 -24.80 -9.35 32.02
CA PHE A 256 -24.77 -9.84 30.63
C PHE A 256 -26.15 -10.30 30.15
N GLU A 257 -26.88 -11.05 30.98
CA GLU A 257 -28.25 -11.47 30.70
C GLU A 257 -29.20 -10.27 30.57
N GLN A 258 -29.06 -9.24 31.41
CA GLN A 258 -29.87 -8.02 31.29
C GLN A 258 -29.55 -7.23 30.02
N LEU A 259 -28.27 -7.07 29.68
CA LEU A 259 -27.83 -6.41 28.45
C LEU A 259 -28.30 -7.18 27.21
N SER A 260 -28.22 -8.51 27.26
CA SER A 260 -28.75 -9.37 26.21
C SER A 260 -30.25 -9.13 26.00
N LYS A 261 -31.05 -8.97 27.07
CA LYS A 261 -32.48 -8.66 26.97
C LYS A 261 -32.76 -7.25 26.43
N ASP A 262 -32.05 -6.24 26.94
CA ASP A 262 -32.35 -4.83 26.68
C ASP A 262 -31.81 -4.35 25.32
N PHE A 263 -30.63 -4.83 24.90
CA PHE A 263 -30.05 -4.46 23.61
C PHE A 263 -30.35 -5.48 22.51
N ASN A 264 -30.48 -6.78 22.85
CA ASN A 264 -30.55 -7.98 21.99
C ASN A 264 -30.26 -7.83 20.49
N GLY A 265 -29.40 -8.67 19.96
CA GLY A 265 -28.99 -8.71 18.55
C GLY A 265 -28.10 -9.94 18.35
N ASP A 266 -27.01 -9.80 17.60
CA ASP A 266 -26.04 -10.92 17.40
C ASP A 266 -24.87 -10.90 18.41
N MET A 267 -24.96 -10.05 19.44
CA MET A 267 -23.85 -9.71 20.35
C MET A 267 -23.70 -10.58 21.60
N PHE A 268 -24.79 -11.17 22.08
CA PHE A 268 -24.81 -11.95 23.31
C PHE A 268 -25.29 -13.39 23.08
N PRO A 269 -24.71 -14.16 22.13
CA PRO A 269 -25.03 -15.58 22.00
C PRO A 269 -24.47 -16.37 23.18
N ASP A 270 -25.16 -17.45 23.57
CA ASP A 270 -24.65 -18.51 24.46
C ASP A 270 -24.08 -18.06 25.81
N VAL A 271 -24.70 -17.05 26.45
CA VAL A 271 -24.28 -16.55 27.77
C VAL A 271 -24.24 -17.67 28.82
N ASP A 272 -25.12 -18.66 28.71
CA ASP A 272 -25.20 -19.80 29.63
C ASP A 272 -24.03 -20.79 29.47
N ASP A 273 -23.63 -21.12 28.24
CA ASP A 273 -22.46 -21.98 27.97
C ASP A 273 -21.16 -21.30 28.43
N GLU A 274 -21.02 -20.00 28.16
CA GLU A 274 -19.89 -19.23 28.66
C GLU A 274 -19.84 -19.22 30.19
N LYS A 275 -20.98 -18.96 30.84
CA LYS A 275 -21.11 -18.94 32.31
C LYS A 275 -20.69 -20.27 32.95
N ALA A 276 -20.93 -21.39 32.28
CA ALA A 276 -20.49 -22.70 32.77
C ALA A 276 -18.95 -22.85 32.75
N ASN A 277 -18.27 -22.24 31.78
CA ASN A 277 -16.83 -22.42 31.55
C ASN A 277 -15.93 -21.30 32.12
N VAL A 278 -16.51 -20.14 32.46
CA VAL A 278 -15.75 -19.00 33.00
C VAL A 278 -15.73 -19.03 34.53
N GLU A 279 -14.55 -18.99 35.13
CA GLU A 279 -14.35 -18.92 36.58
C GLU A 279 -14.20 -17.48 37.10
N ALA A 280 -14.39 -17.29 38.41
CA ALA A 280 -14.18 -15.99 39.06
C ALA A 280 -12.73 -15.48 38.94
N THR A 281 -11.76 -16.38 38.81
CA THR A 281 -10.34 -16.08 38.57
C THR A 281 -10.14 -15.38 37.22
N HIS A 282 -10.83 -15.83 36.17
CA HIS A 282 -10.80 -15.20 34.84
C HIS A 282 -11.34 -13.77 34.89
N LEU A 283 -12.46 -13.55 35.58
CA LEU A 283 -13.07 -12.22 35.74
C LEU A 283 -12.20 -11.27 36.54
N ARG A 284 -11.52 -11.75 37.60
CA ARG A 284 -10.54 -10.95 38.36
C ARG A 284 -9.32 -10.57 37.52
N LYS A 285 -8.80 -11.48 36.70
CA LYS A 285 -7.71 -11.17 35.76
C LYS A 285 -8.15 -10.11 34.75
N LEU A 286 -9.32 -10.29 34.14
CA LEU A 286 -9.91 -9.32 33.21
C LEU A 286 -10.09 -7.95 33.85
N GLN A 287 -10.62 -7.89 35.08
CA GLN A 287 -10.72 -6.65 35.86
C GLN A 287 -9.36 -5.98 36.05
N SER A 288 -8.34 -6.73 36.50
CA SER A 288 -6.99 -6.21 36.69
C SER A 288 -6.44 -5.60 35.39
N PHE A 289 -6.62 -6.29 34.27
CA PHE A 289 -6.15 -5.80 32.97
C PHE A 289 -6.87 -4.54 32.51
N LEU A 290 -8.20 -4.46 32.68
CA LEU A 290 -8.98 -3.26 32.34
C LEU A 290 -8.64 -2.07 33.25
N CYS A 291 -8.14 -2.31 34.46
CA CYS A 291 -7.56 -1.29 35.33
C CYS A 291 -6.13 -0.87 34.91
N GLY A 292 -5.56 -1.53 33.90
CA GLY A 292 -4.19 -1.32 33.43
C GLY A 292 -3.13 -2.13 34.18
N ASN A 293 -3.50 -3.07 35.06
CA ASN A 293 -2.55 -3.83 35.88
C ASN A 293 -2.40 -5.27 35.33
N ALA A 294 -1.19 -5.65 34.89
CA ALA A 294 -0.83 -7.04 34.61
C ALA A 294 0.42 -7.45 35.39
N GLU A 295 0.46 -8.72 35.84
CA GLU A 295 1.49 -9.26 36.75
C GLU A 295 2.93 -9.15 36.19
N GLU A 296 3.10 -9.11 34.86
CA GLU A 296 4.41 -9.11 34.19
C GLU A 296 4.69 -7.84 33.35
N GLN A 297 3.66 -7.04 33.00
CA GLN A 297 3.77 -5.87 32.13
C GLN A 297 2.74 -4.79 32.48
N GLN A 298 3.11 -3.52 32.38
CA GLN A 298 2.14 -2.43 32.55
C GLN A 298 1.38 -2.16 31.24
N LEU A 299 0.05 -2.25 31.27
CA LEU A 299 -0.83 -2.01 30.13
C LEU A 299 -1.29 -0.54 30.06
N PHE A 300 -1.71 -0.06 28.90
CA PHE A 300 -2.29 1.28 28.74
C PHE A 300 -3.81 1.32 28.94
N PHE A 301 -4.45 0.22 29.34
CA PHE A 301 -5.91 0.17 29.56
C PHE A 301 -6.47 1.23 30.51
N PHE A 302 -5.65 1.72 31.45
CA PHE A 302 -6.03 2.83 32.33
C PHE A 302 -6.31 4.14 31.57
N ALA A 303 -5.79 4.28 30.35
CA ALA A 303 -5.80 5.49 29.56
C ALA A 303 -6.86 5.52 28.47
N TYR A 304 -7.45 4.38 28.10
CA TYR A 304 -8.40 4.30 26.99
C TYR A 304 -9.75 4.92 27.33
N LYS A 305 -10.23 5.75 26.40
CA LYS A 305 -11.56 6.36 26.41
C LYS A 305 -12.32 5.90 25.18
N PHE A 306 -13.21 4.92 25.36
CA PHE A 306 -13.88 4.27 24.24
C PHE A 306 -14.93 5.16 23.56
N ASP A 307 -15.33 6.26 24.20
CA ASP A 307 -16.10 7.36 23.60
C ASP A 307 -15.27 8.24 22.65
N VAL A 308 -13.94 8.20 22.76
CA VAL A 308 -13.00 8.99 21.94
C VAL A 308 -12.30 8.14 20.88
N ILE A 309 -12.02 6.87 21.17
CA ILE A 309 -11.34 5.98 20.22
C ILE A 309 -12.17 5.85 18.93
N PRO A 310 -11.62 6.19 17.75
CA PRO A 310 -12.32 6.06 16.48
C PRO A 310 -12.89 4.65 16.26
N ILE A 311 -14.14 4.56 15.83
CA ILE A 311 -14.84 3.27 15.64
C ILE A 311 -14.17 2.41 14.56
N GLU A 312 -13.63 3.05 13.52
CA GLU A 312 -12.79 2.40 12.49
C GLU A 312 -11.65 1.58 13.11
N LEU A 313 -11.10 2.03 14.25
CA LEU A 313 -10.03 1.34 14.95
C LEU A 313 -10.54 0.20 15.81
N ILE A 314 -11.75 0.29 16.37
CA ILE A 314 -12.32 -0.83 17.15
C ILE A 314 -12.50 -2.04 16.24
N SER A 315 -13.09 -1.89 15.06
CA SER A 315 -13.19 -2.99 14.07
C SER A 315 -11.82 -3.56 13.69
N SER A 316 -10.86 -2.65 13.41
CA SER A 316 -9.47 -2.97 13.10
C SER A 316 -8.77 -3.81 14.19
N ILE A 317 -8.99 -3.43 15.45
CA ILE A 317 -8.41 -4.06 16.63
C ILE A 317 -8.91 -5.49 16.77
N TYR A 318 -10.22 -5.71 16.59
CA TYR A 318 -10.79 -7.04 16.68
C TYR A 318 -10.23 -7.92 15.55
N GLU A 319 -10.12 -7.44 14.32
CA GLU A 319 -9.52 -8.24 13.25
C GLU A 319 -8.08 -8.69 13.57
N GLU A 320 -7.23 -7.79 14.04
CA GLU A 320 -5.84 -8.12 14.41
C GLU A 320 -5.77 -9.02 15.66
N PHE A 321 -6.73 -8.89 16.57
CA PHE A 321 -6.86 -9.68 17.79
C PHE A 321 -7.33 -11.12 17.55
N TYR A 322 -8.22 -11.36 16.57
CA TYR A 322 -8.76 -12.69 16.28
C TYR A 322 -7.88 -13.50 15.31
N ASN A 323 -7.18 -12.83 14.37
CA ASN A 323 -6.30 -13.53 13.43
C ASN A 323 -5.05 -14.14 14.09
N THR A 324 -4.68 -13.70 15.29
CA THR A 324 -3.55 -14.24 16.07
C THR A 324 -3.85 -15.55 16.82
N ASP A 325 -5.00 -16.19 16.55
CA ASP A 325 -5.36 -17.53 17.06
C ASP A 325 -4.73 -18.67 16.28
N LYS A 326 -4.41 -18.42 15.01
CA LYS A 326 -3.81 -19.41 14.11
C LYS A 326 -2.29 -19.30 14.20
N SER A 327 -1.60 -20.43 14.20
CA SER A 327 -0.15 -20.46 14.37
C SER A 327 0.53 -19.58 13.30
N LYS A 328 1.76 -19.11 13.54
CA LYS A 328 2.46 -18.10 12.70
C LYS A 328 2.59 -18.46 11.21
N ASP A 329 2.28 -19.70 10.81
CA ASP A 329 2.28 -20.21 9.44
C ASP A 329 0.86 -20.47 8.85
N GLU A 330 -0.21 -20.33 9.64
CA GLU A 330 -1.62 -20.65 9.29
C GLU A 330 -2.45 -19.40 8.89
N ASN A 331 -1.86 -18.47 8.15
CA ASN A 331 -2.59 -17.31 7.65
C ASN A 331 -3.56 -17.74 6.53
N ASN A 332 -4.83 -17.98 6.87
CA ASN A 332 -5.96 -18.21 5.94
C ASN A 332 -6.34 -16.96 5.10
N GLY A 333 -5.37 -16.12 4.73
CA GLY A 333 -5.61 -14.93 3.91
C GLY A 333 -6.32 -13.76 4.61
N SER A 334 -6.68 -13.88 5.89
CA SER A 334 -7.29 -12.81 6.69
C SER A 334 -6.23 -11.80 7.14
N HIS A 335 -5.96 -10.82 6.27
CA HIS A 335 -5.05 -9.73 6.57
C HIS A 335 -5.82 -8.46 6.93
N TYR A 336 -5.53 -7.93 8.12
CA TYR A 336 -5.94 -6.59 8.55
C TYR A 336 -5.85 -5.60 7.40
N THR A 337 -7.00 -5.04 6.98
CA THR A 337 -7.04 -4.02 5.92
C THR A 337 -6.79 -2.65 6.52
N PRO A 338 -5.67 -1.97 6.23
CA PRO A 338 -5.41 -0.63 6.79
C PRO A 338 -6.52 0.34 6.36
N PRO A 339 -7.13 1.11 7.29
CA PRO A 339 -8.32 1.89 6.94
C PRO A 339 -8.06 3.02 5.95
N ALA A 340 -6.80 3.38 5.69
CA ALA A 340 -6.49 4.30 4.60
C ALA A 340 -6.63 3.69 3.20
N LEU A 341 -6.49 2.38 3.04
CA LEU A 341 -6.81 1.68 1.80
C LEU A 341 -8.33 1.51 1.64
N VAL A 342 -9.04 1.28 2.75
CA VAL A 342 -10.52 1.26 2.76
C VAL A 342 -11.05 2.60 2.26
N GLU A 343 -10.63 3.70 2.86
CA GLU A 343 -11.06 5.05 2.46
C GLU A 343 -10.61 5.41 1.05
N PHE A 344 -9.45 4.90 0.60
CA PHE A 344 -8.99 5.07 -0.78
C PHE A 344 -9.96 4.44 -1.78
N LEU A 345 -10.38 3.20 -1.55
CA LEU A 345 -11.31 2.49 -2.42
C LEU A 345 -12.72 3.08 -2.35
N LEU A 346 -13.24 3.33 -1.14
CA LEU A 346 -14.57 3.94 -0.96
C LEU A 346 -14.66 5.32 -1.60
N GLY A 347 -13.57 6.09 -1.60
CA GLY A 347 -13.51 7.38 -2.30
C GLY A 347 -13.62 7.28 -3.82
N GLN A 348 -13.34 6.12 -4.43
CA GLN A 348 -13.51 5.92 -5.87
C GLN A 348 -14.94 5.56 -6.27
N VAL A 349 -15.65 4.78 -5.44
CA VAL A 349 -17.00 4.24 -5.77
C VAL A 349 -18.15 4.95 -5.08
N LEU A 350 -17.93 5.52 -3.89
CA LEU A 350 -18.96 6.25 -3.13
C LEU A 350 -18.74 7.76 -3.27
N SER A 351 -18.80 8.24 -4.51
CA SER A 351 -18.83 9.67 -4.82
C SER A 351 -20.15 10.30 -4.34
N PRO A 352 -20.24 11.63 -4.19
CA PRO A 352 -21.50 12.30 -3.85
C PRO A 352 -22.65 11.90 -4.77
N GLU A 353 -22.39 11.79 -6.08
CA GLU A 353 -23.39 11.42 -7.09
C GLU A 353 -23.89 9.99 -6.87
N CYS A 354 -22.99 9.04 -6.63
CA CYS A 354 -23.37 7.67 -6.28
C CYS A 354 -24.20 7.64 -4.99
N LEU A 355 -23.78 8.39 -3.95
CA LEU A 355 -24.47 8.42 -2.66
C LEU A 355 -25.88 9.04 -2.73
N ASP A 356 -26.12 9.95 -3.68
CA ASP A 356 -27.46 10.51 -3.96
C ASP A 356 -28.45 9.46 -4.48
N GLU A 357 -27.96 8.46 -5.22
CA GLU A 357 -28.74 7.33 -5.73
C GLU A 357 -29.08 6.29 -4.65
N LYS A 358 -28.53 6.43 -3.44
CA LYS A 358 -28.75 5.54 -2.28
C LYS A 358 -28.33 4.09 -2.60
N PRO A 359 -27.05 3.88 -2.94
CA PRO A 359 -26.58 2.63 -3.50
C PRO A 359 -26.64 1.52 -2.45
N ARG A 360 -26.86 0.30 -2.92
CA ARG A 360 -26.69 -0.90 -2.11
C ARG A 360 -25.27 -1.42 -2.21
N ILE A 361 -24.61 -1.52 -1.06
CA ILE A 361 -23.20 -1.91 -0.93
C ILE A 361 -23.08 -3.32 -0.37
N LEU A 362 -22.22 -4.13 -1.00
CA LEU A 362 -21.93 -5.49 -0.57
C LEU A 362 -20.42 -5.77 -0.50
N ASP A 363 -20.00 -6.48 0.55
CA ASP A 363 -18.65 -7.07 0.65
C ASP A 363 -18.73 -8.61 0.68
N PRO A 364 -18.21 -9.33 -0.35
CA PRO A 364 -18.37 -10.78 -0.50
C PRO A 364 -17.39 -11.60 0.35
N ALA A 365 -16.46 -10.95 1.05
CA ALA A 365 -15.49 -11.55 1.97
C ALA A 365 -15.22 -10.55 3.11
N CYS A 366 -16.28 -10.21 3.83
CA CYS A 366 -16.34 -8.99 4.63
C CYS A 366 -15.46 -8.98 5.88
N GLY A 367 -14.96 -10.15 6.32
CA GLY A 367 -14.12 -10.27 7.50
C GLY A 367 -14.75 -9.60 8.71
N SER A 368 -14.00 -8.69 9.33
CA SER A 368 -14.43 -7.89 10.50
C SER A 368 -15.45 -6.78 10.17
N GLY A 369 -15.81 -6.62 8.90
CA GLY A 369 -16.81 -5.65 8.42
C GLY A 369 -16.30 -4.24 8.18
N ILE A 370 -14.99 -3.98 8.14
CA ILE A 370 -14.44 -2.61 8.03
C ILE A 370 -14.97 -1.83 6.81
N PHE A 371 -15.09 -2.46 5.63
CA PHE A 371 -15.68 -1.83 4.45
C PHE A 371 -17.16 -1.49 4.64
N LEU A 372 -17.92 -2.38 5.28
CA LEU A 372 -19.34 -2.17 5.57
C LEU A 372 -19.56 -1.03 6.56
N VAL A 373 -18.74 -0.99 7.61
CA VAL A 373 -18.76 0.05 8.64
C VAL A 373 -18.42 1.42 8.06
N GLU A 374 -17.34 1.53 7.30
CA GLU A 374 -16.96 2.81 6.69
C GLU A 374 -17.93 3.25 5.59
N SER A 375 -18.51 2.30 4.83
CA SER A 375 -19.58 2.60 3.88
C SER A 375 -20.82 3.16 4.59
N PHE A 376 -21.27 2.52 5.67
CA PHE A 376 -22.39 3.00 6.49
C PHE A 376 -22.12 4.43 7.02
N ARG A 377 -20.94 4.66 7.59
CA ARG A 377 -20.53 5.98 8.11
C ARG A 377 -20.47 7.04 7.01
N ARG A 378 -19.99 6.69 5.82
CA ARG A 378 -19.94 7.59 4.65
C ARG A 378 -21.34 7.97 4.18
N ILE A 379 -22.27 7.03 4.10
CA ILE A 379 -23.68 7.31 3.77
C ILE A 379 -24.30 8.23 4.82
N VAL A 380 -24.12 7.93 6.11
CA VAL A 380 -24.69 8.76 7.20
C VAL A 380 -24.18 10.19 7.13
N ARG A 381 -22.86 10.39 6.94
CA ARG A 381 -22.27 11.73 6.78
C ARG A 381 -22.86 12.50 5.61
N HIS A 382 -22.98 11.85 4.45
CA HIS A 382 -23.59 12.46 3.26
C HIS A 382 -25.03 12.90 3.55
N ARG A 383 -25.85 12.03 4.16
CA ARG A 383 -27.25 12.36 4.49
C ARG A 383 -27.39 13.47 5.54
N VAL A 384 -26.50 13.55 6.53
CA VAL A 384 -26.46 14.66 7.49
C VAL A 384 -26.13 15.97 6.79
N TRP A 385 -25.18 15.95 5.86
CA TRP A 385 -24.84 17.11 5.04
C TRP A 385 -26.04 17.54 4.17
N SER A 386 -26.67 16.61 3.44
CA SER A 386 -27.86 16.89 2.61
C SER A 386 -29.06 17.41 3.42
N GLN A 387 -29.08 17.19 4.74
CA GLN A 387 -30.12 17.68 5.66
C GLN A 387 -29.66 18.93 6.46
N ASN A 388 -28.67 19.67 5.96
CA ASN A 388 -28.14 20.89 6.59
C ASN A 388 -27.71 20.68 8.04
N GLY A 389 -27.03 19.56 8.32
CA GLY A 389 -26.49 19.23 9.64
C GLY A 389 -27.47 18.61 10.62
N ARG A 390 -28.73 18.40 10.21
CA ARG A 390 -29.69 17.69 11.06
C ARG A 390 -29.26 16.22 11.21
N ARG A 391 -29.23 15.75 12.46
CA ARG A 391 -28.96 14.35 12.77
C ARG A 391 -30.06 13.46 12.20
N LEU A 392 -29.67 12.29 11.72
CA LEU A 392 -30.62 11.30 11.24
C LEU A 392 -31.40 10.69 12.41
N SER A 393 -32.68 10.43 12.19
CA SER A 393 -33.52 9.70 13.12
C SER A 393 -33.15 8.21 13.17
N ASP A 394 -33.55 7.51 14.23
CA ASP A 394 -33.41 6.05 14.36
C ASP A 394 -33.99 5.30 13.15
N ILE A 395 -35.15 5.74 12.65
CA ILE A 395 -35.81 5.15 11.46
C ILE A 395 -34.92 5.28 10.23
N GLN A 396 -34.31 6.46 10.02
CA GLN A 396 -33.41 6.69 8.88
C GLN A 396 -32.14 5.84 9.00
N LEU A 397 -31.53 5.77 10.18
CA LEU A 397 -30.33 4.96 10.42
C LEU A 397 -30.61 3.46 10.21
N ARG A 398 -31.73 2.96 10.75
CA ARG A 398 -32.18 1.57 10.57
C ARG A 398 -32.44 1.24 9.11
N LYS A 399 -33.06 2.17 8.37
CA LYS A 399 -33.30 2.01 6.93
C LYS A 399 -32.01 1.88 6.14
N ILE A 400 -31.02 2.77 6.39
CA ILE A 400 -29.70 2.69 5.75
C ILE A 400 -29.05 1.33 6.04
N LEU A 401 -29.03 0.91 7.31
CA LEU A 401 -28.41 -0.35 7.71
C LEU A 401 -29.09 -1.57 7.06
N ARG A 402 -30.43 -1.58 7.01
CA ARG A 402 -31.23 -2.69 6.47
C ARG A 402 -31.15 -2.82 4.95
N GLU A 403 -31.16 -1.70 4.23
CA GLU A 403 -31.37 -1.68 2.78
C GLU A 403 -30.08 -1.50 1.99
N GLN A 404 -29.08 -0.80 2.56
CA GLN A 404 -27.89 -0.38 1.80
C GLN A 404 -26.60 -1.13 2.18
N ILE A 405 -26.60 -1.95 3.23
CA ILE A 405 -25.39 -2.64 3.71
C ILE A 405 -25.64 -4.14 3.68
N SER A 406 -24.73 -4.93 3.09
CA SER A 406 -24.76 -6.39 3.13
C SER A 406 -23.36 -6.99 3.09
N GLY A 407 -23.14 -8.17 3.67
CA GLY A 407 -21.82 -8.80 3.67
C GLY A 407 -21.84 -10.31 3.85
N ILE A 408 -20.84 -10.99 3.29
CA ILE A 408 -20.69 -12.44 3.36
C ILE A 408 -19.28 -12.75 3.88
N ASP A 409 -19.16 -13.68 4.82
CA ASP A 409 -17.87 -14.27 5.17
C ASP A 409 -18.05 -15.74 5.55
N ILE A 410 -17.04 -16.57 5.26
CA ILE A 410 -17.08 -18.00 5.59
C ILE A 410 -16.86 -18.24 7.09
N ASN A 411 -16.20 -17.32 7.78
CA ASN A 411 -15.91 -17.42 9.20
C ASN A 411 -17.02 -16.77 10.04
N GLY A 412 -17.80 -17.58 10.75
CA GLY A 412 -18.87 -17.11 11.63
C GLY A 412 -18.43 -16.15 12.74
N GLU A 413 -17.19 -16.25 13.25
CA GLU A 413 -16.65 -15.26 14.21
C GLU A 413 -16.42 -13.90 13.55
N ALA A 414 -15.91 -13.88 12.31
CA ALA A 414 -15.70 -12.64 11.56
C ALA A 414 -17.04 -11.93 11.31
N VAL A 415 -18.06 -12.69 10.87
CA VAL A 415 -19.44 -12.20 10.73
C VAL A 415 -19.99 -11.61 12.04
N ARG A 416 -19.73 -12.25 13.19
CA ARG A 416 -20.12 -11.69 14.51
C ARG A 416 -19.43 -10.36 14.79
N ILE A 417 -18.13 -10.24 14.47
CA ILE A 417 -17.36 -9.00 14.66
C ILE A 417 -17.84 -7.90 13.70
N ALA A 418 -18.21 -8.25 12.47
CA ALA A 418 -18.83 -7.32 11.53
C ALA A 418 -20.15 -6.77 12.07
N ALA A 419 -21.02 -7.64 12.61
CA ALA A 419 -22.25 -7.23 13.27
C ALA A 419 -21.96 -6.28 14.44
N PHE A 420 -21.00 -6.62 15.30
CA PHE A 420 -20.56 -5.78 16.41
C PHE A 420 -20.12 -4.39 15.99
N SER A 421 -19.25 -4.34 14.98
CA SER A 421 -18.67 -3.09 14.49
C SER A 421 -19.76 -2.21 13.87
N LEU A 422 -20.72 -2.80 13.17
CA LEU A 422 -21.90 -2.09 12.65
C LEU A 422 -22.80 -1.57 13.78
N TYR A 423 -23.02 -2.32 14.87
CA TYR A 423 -23.78 -1.81 16.02
C TYR A 423 -23.08 -0.62 16.68
N LEU A 424 -21.76 -0.66 16.85
CA LEU A 424 -21.00 0.48 17.38
C LEU A 424 -21.16 1.70 16.47
N ALA A 425 -21.02 1.53 15.15
CA ALA A 425 -21.19 2.62 14.20
C ALA A 425 -22.63 3.15 14.17
N PHE A 426 -23.63 2.27 14.24
CA PHE A 426 -25.05 2.63 14.31
C PHE A 426 -25.36 3.46 15.55
N MET A 427 -24.96 2.96 16.73
CA MET A 427 -25.18 3.68 17.98
C MET A 427 -24.42 5.00 18.00
N HIS A 428 -23.22 5.08 17.41
CA HIS A 428 -22.38 6.29 17.38
C HIS A 428 -23.18 7.55 17.02
N TYR A 429 -24.04 7.43 16.00
CA TYR A 429 -24.83 8.53 15.47
C TYR A 429 -26.08 8.86 16.30
N GLN A 430 -26.43 8.02 17.27
CA GLN A 430 -27.54 8.23 18.20
C GLN A 430 -27.08 8.89 19.51
N ARG A 431 -27.97 9.65 20.17
CA ARG A 431 -27.68 10.19 21.51
C ARG A 431 -28.01 9.15 22.57
N PRO A 432 -27.26 9.08 23.69
CA PRO A 432 -27.55 8.15 24.79
C PRO A 432 -28.99 8.20 25.32
N PRO A 433 -29.65 9.38 25.47
CA PRO A 433 -31.06 9.42 25.88
C PRO A 433 -31.99 8.73 24.88
N ASP A 434 -31.74 8.88 23.58
CA ASP A 434 -32.57 8.28 22.52
C ASP A 434 -32.45 6.74 22.57
N ILE A 435 -31.24 6.22 22.79
CA ILE A 435 -31.01 4.77 22.97
C ILE A 435 -31.77 4.24 24.20
N LEU A 436 -31.71 4.96 25.32
CA LEU A 436 -32.41 4.56 26.55
C LEU A 436 -33.93 4.61 26.39
N GLU A 437 -34.46 5.58 25.65
CA GLU A 437 -35.88 5.67 25.34
C GLU A 437 -36.33 4.51 24.44
N GLN A 438 -35.53 4.15 23.43
CA GLN A 438 -35.77 2.97 22.59
C GLN A 438 -35.85 1.69 23.42
N ILE A 439 -34.90 1.47 24.33
CA ILE A 439 -34.89 0.32 25.24
C ILE A 439 -36.17 0.29 26.10
N LYS A 440 -36.62 1.45 26.61
CA LYS A 440 -37.87 1.54 27.39
C LYS A 440 -39.10 1.21 26.55
N GLN A 441 -39.09 1.55 25.26
CA GLN A 441 -40.13 1.20 24.29
C GLN A 441 -40.04 -0.26 23.83
N GLY A 442 -39.07 -1.04 24.34
CA GLY A 442 -38.85 -2.43 23.94
C GLY A 442 -38.15 -2.59 22.59
N LYS A 443 -37.67 -1.50 21.98
CA LYS A 443 -36.92 -1.54 20.71
C LYS A 443 -35.51 -2.05 20.97
N LYS A 444 -35.12 -3.09 20.22
CA LYS A 444 -33.82 -3.76 20.31
C LYS A 444 -32.93 -3.38 19.12
N LEU A 445 -31.65 -3.76 19.19
CA LEU A 445 -30.76 -3.73 18.02
C LEU A 445 -31.23 -4.80 17.02
N PRO A 446 -31.27 -4.51 15.73
CA PRO A 446 -31.74 -5.48 14.75
C PRO A 446 -30.76 -6.65 14.63
N ASN A 447 -31.25 -7.86 14.45
CA ASN A 447 -30.43 -9.01 14.09
C ASN A 447 -29.87 -8.81 12.67
N LEU A 448 -28.56 -8.62 12.58
CA LEU A 448 -27.83 -8.41 11.33
C LEU A 448 -27.42 -9.74 10.71
N LYS A 449 -27.09 -10.74 11.53
CA LYS A 449 -26.69 -12.08 11.06
C LYS A 449 -27.92 -12.93 10.70
N TYR A 450 -27.88 -13.55 9.53
CA TYR A 450 -28.87 -14.54 9.11
C TYR A 450 -28.71 -15.87 9.87
N GLU A 451 -29.84 -16.41 10.34
CA GLU A 451 -29.93 -17.75 10.92
C GLU A 451 -31.18 -18.47 10.38
N LYS A 452 -30.97 -19.67 9.83
CA LYS A 452 -31.99 -20.41 9.09
C LYS A 452 -33.24 -20.73 9.91
N ASP A 453 -33.06 -21.16 11.15
CA ASP A 453 -34.15 -21.67 12.00
C ASP A 453 -34.70 -20.60 12.97
N ARG A 454 -34.27 -19.35 12.82
CA ARG A 454 -34.70 -18.24 13.69
C ARG A 454 -36.10 -17.79 13.29
N ILE A 455 -37.02 -17.69 14.26
CA ILE A 455 -38.35 -17.09 14.04
C ILE A 455 -38.15 -15.66 13.54
N ARG A 456 -38.79 -15.30 12.41
CA ARG A 456 -38.57 -14.01 11.73
C ARG A 456 -39.62 -12.96 12.09
N ASP A 457 -39.15 -11.81 12.55
CA ASP A 457 -39.89 -10.56 12.67
C ASP A 457 -39.26 -9.54 11.69
N PRO A 458 -39.94 -9.11 10.62
CA PRO A 458 -39.36 -8.20 9.64
C PRO A 458 -38.85 -6.86 10.22
N GLU A 459 -39.29 -6.42 11.39
CA GLU A 459 -38.77 -5.20 12.03
C GLU A 459 -37.44 -5.41 12.76
N GLN A 460 -37.13 -6.66 13.08
CA GLN A 460 -36.00 -7.03 13.91
C GLN A 460 -34.95 -7.89 13.18
N GLN A 461 -35.33 -8.72 12.21
CA GLN A 461 -34.44 -9.57 11.43
C GLN A 461 -34.06 -8.87 10.13
N TYR A 462 -32.88 -8.22 10.13
CA TYR A 462 -32.36 -7.54 8.95
C TYR A 462 -31.63 -8.49 8.02
N ASP A 463 -31.01 -9.55 8.54
CA ASP A 463 -30.39 -10.62 7.74
C ASP A 463 -29.45 -10.07 6.64
N ILE A 464 -28.61 -9.09 7.00
CA ILE A 464 -27.69 -8.41 6.09
C ILE A 464 -26.27 -8.99 6.11
N LEU A 465 -25.96 -9.86 7.08
CA LEU A 465 -24.69 -10.56 7.17
C LEU A 465 -24.90 -12.08 7.08
N LEU A 466 -24.12 -12.73 6.24
CA LEU A 466 -24.23 -14.16 5.96
C LEU A 466 -22.94 -14.90 6.33
N GLU A 467 -23.06 -15.94 7.16
CA GLU A 467 -22.00 -16.93 7.39
C GLU A 467 -22.10 -18.02 6.32
N ALA A 468 -21.34 -17.86 5.23
CA ALA A 468 -21.35 -18.80 4.11
C ALA A 468 -20.09 -18.71 3.27
N ASN A 469 -19.83 -19.77 2.48
CA ASN A 469 -18.96 -19.62 1.33
C ASN A 469 -19.66 -18.71 0.31
N SER A 470 -18.98 -17.63 -0.11
CA SER A 470 -19.52 -16.64 -1.05
C SER A 470 -20.02 -17.24 -2.37
N PHE A 471 -19.55 -18.44 -2.72
CA PHE A 471 -19.87 -19.17 -3.95
C PHE A 471 -20.95 -20.26 -3.77
N ASP A 472 -21.53 -20.39 -2.58
CA ASP A 472 -22.56 -21.38 -2.24
C ASP A 472 -23.56 -20.78 -1.23
N VAL A 473 -24.17 -19.65 -1.60
CA VAL A 473 -25.09 -18.92 -0.71
C VAL A 473 -26.48 -19.55 -0.73
N GLU A 474 -26.91 -20.10 -1.87
CA GLU A 474 -28.23 -20.71 -2.05
C GLU A 474 -28.42 -21.94 -1.14
N SER A 475 -27.34 -22.68 -0.82
CA SER A 475 -27.43 -23.84 0.08
C SER A 475 -27.68 -23.45 1.53
N LYS A 476 -27.33 -22.21 1.91
CA LYS A 476 -27.41 -21.70 3.29
C LYS A 476 -28.71 -20.96 3.56
N ILE A 477 -29.29 -20.31 2.57
CA ILE A 477 -30.45 -19.43 2.73
C ILE A 477 -31.74 -20.16 2.37
N ALA A 478 -32.71 -20.15 3.29
CA ALA A 478 -34.02 -20.77 3.09
C ALA A 478 -35.13 -19.79 2.66
N HIS A 479 -34.88 -18.48 2.71
CA HIS A 479 -35.89 -17.45 2.46
C HIS A 479 -35.50 -16.56 1.27
N ASP A 480 -36.39 -16.43 0.30
CA ASP A 480 -36.14 -15.72 -0.97
C ASP A 480 -35.84 -14.23 -0.76
N ASP A 481 -36.49 -13.58 0.22
CA ASP A 481 -36.26 -12.18 0.53
C ASP A 481 -34.86 -11.94 1.11
N VAL A 482 -34.29 -12.93 1.82
CA VAL A 482 -32.88 -12.89 2.25
C VAL A 482 -31.96 -13.27 1.10
N LEU A 483 -32.34 -14.24 0.26
CA LEU A 483 -31.52 -14.67 -0.87
C LEU A 483 -31.31 -13.53 -1.88
N SER A 484 -32.33 -12.70 -2.10
CA SER A 484 -32.27 -11.47 -2.90
C SER A 484 -31.19 -10.47 -2.41
N LYS A 485 -30.65 -10.71 -1.22
CA LYS A 485 -29.59 -9.89 -0.64
C LYS A 485 -28.18 -10.31 -1.00
N PHE A 486 -28.00 -11.52 -1.50
CA PHE A 486 -26.69 -12.16 -1.68
C PHE A 486 -26.57 -12.93 -3.02
N ASN A 487 -27.59 -12.89 -3.86
CA ASN A 487 -27.63 -13.54 -5.17
C ASN A 487 -27.11 -12.61 -6.29
N GLU A 488 -27.22 -13.05 -7.53
CA GLU A 488 -26.79 -12.28 -8.70
C GLU A 488 -27.49 -10.91 -8.81
N SER A 489 -26.73 -9.89 -9.24
CA SER A 489 -27.22 -8.53 -9.49
C SER A 489 -27.92 -7.85 -8.30
N CYS A 490 -27.47 -8.17 -7.08
CA CYS A 490 -28.09 -7.69 -5.83
C CYS A 490 -27.49 -6.39 -5.27
N ALA A 491 -26.37 -5.90 -5.82
CA ALA A 491 -25.66 -4.74 -5.30
C ALA A 491 -25.29 -3.73 -6.39
N ASP A 492 -25.36 -2.44 -6.07
CA ASP A 492 -24.90 -1.35 -6.96
C ASP A 492 -23.41 -1.10 -6.80
N VAL A 493 -22.87 -1.37 -5.60
CA VAL A 493 -21.46 -1.21 -5.28
C VAL A 493 -20.93 -2.47 -4.58
N VAL A 494 -19.84 -3.04 -5.10
CA VAL A 494 -19.12 -4.15 -4.46
C VAL A 494 -17.75 -3.68 -4.00
N VAL A 495 -17.43 -3.87 -2.73
CA VAL A 495 -16.16 -3.47 -2.12
C VAL A 495 -15.56 -4.62 -1.33
N GLY A 496 -14.27 -4.57 -1.04
CA GLY A 496 -13.67 -5.56 -0.14
C GLY A 496 -12.19 -5.80 -0.34
N ASN A 497 -11.64 -6.65 0.53
CA ASN A 497 -10.30 -7.20 0.45
C ASN A 497 -10.39 -8.74 0.47
N PRO A 498 -10.79 -9.38 -0.64
CA PRO A 498 -10.88 -10.84 -0.72
C PRO A 498 -9.52 -11.52 -0.47
N PRO A 499 -9.52 -12.82 -0.11
CA PRO A 499 -8.28 -13.57 0.13
C PRO A 499 -7.34 -13.56 -1.09
N TRP A 500 -6.04 -13.66 -0.83
CA TRP A 500 -4.99 -13.59 -1.85
C TRP A 500 -4.28 -14.94 -2.03
N GLY A 501 -3.69 -15.13 -3.22
CA GLY A 501 -2.89 -16.32 -3.52
C GLY A 501 -3.73 -17.56 -3.76
N SER A 502 -3.13 -18.73 -3.51
CA SER A 502 -3.74 -20.05 -3.71
C SER A 502 -3.61 -20.87 -2.43
N PRO A 503 -4.58 -21.76 -2.13
CA PRO A 503 -4.43 -22.72 -1.04
C PRO A 503 -3.17 -23.57 -1.22
N GLY A 504 -2.43 -23.78 -0.15
CA GLY A 504 -1.28 -24.66 -0.05
C GLY A 504 -1.67 -26.13 0.06
N ASN A 505 -0.65 -26.99 0.27
CA ASN A 505 -0.78 -28.45 0.26
C ASN A 505 -0.67 -29.10 1.65
N LYS A 506 -0.59 -28.30 2.72
CA LYS A 506 -0.50 -28.80 4.10
C LYS A 506 -1.88 -29.24 4.61
N GLU A 507 -1.93 -30.16 5.56
CA GLU A 507 -3.17 -30.64 6.18
C GLU A 507 -3.98 -29.50 6.83
N GLU A 508 -3.29 -28.52 7.42
CA GLU A 508 -3.90 -27.32 8.02
C GLU A 508 -4.66 -26.43 7.01
N GLU A 509 -4.42 -26.58 5.70
CA GLU A 509 -5.06 -25.79 4.64
C GLU A 509 -6.21 -26.53 3.93
N GLU A 510 -6.66 -27.67 4.47
CA GLU A 510 -7.74 -28.48 3.89
C GLU A 510 -9.03 -27.69 3.67
N GLU A 511 -9.47 -26.92 4.68
CA GLU A 511 -10.68 -26.11 4.60
C GLU A 511 -10.60 -25.05 3.49
N SER A 512 -9.43 -24.42 3.33
CA SER A 512 -9.17 -23.43 2.27
C SER A 512 -9.20 -24.08 0.89
N ARG A 513 -8.67 -25.30 0.77
CA ARG A 513 -8.67 -26.07 -0.47
C ARG A 513 -10.08 -26.50 -0.87
N GLU A 514 -10.89 -26.92 0.09
CA GLU A 514 -12.28 -27.30 -0.15
C GLU A 514 -13.14 -26.08 -0.53
N ALA A 515 -12.97 -24.96 0.17
CA ALA A 515 -13.63 -23.71 -0.19
C ALA A 515 -13.27 -23.28 -1.63
N MET A 516 -12.01 -23.42 -2.03
CA MET A 516 -11.55 -23.13 -3.40
C MET A 516 -12.17 -24.10 -4.41
N ASN A 517 -12.34 -25.39 -4.07
CA ASN A 517 -12.98 -26.35 -4.96
C ASN A 517 -14.43 -25.97 -5.25
N ILE A 518 -15.19 -25.57 -4.22
CA ILE A 518 -16.56 -25.04 -4.37
C ILE A 518 -16.57 -23.83 -5.31
N ALA A 519 -15.63 -22.91 -5.12
CA ALA A 519 -15.55 -21.70 -5.93
C ALA A 519 -15.20 -21.96 -7.41
N LEU A 520 -14.34 -22.94 -7.67
CA LEU A 520 -14.02 -23.40 -9.03
C LEU A 520 -15.22 -24.11 -9.68
N GLN A 521 -15.93 -24.96 -8.94
CA GLN A 521 -17.16 -25.58 -9.44
C GLN A 521 -18.24 -24.54 -9.76
N TRP A 522 -18.36 -23.50 -8.94
CA TRP A 522 -19.23 -22.36 -9.24
C TRP A 522 -18.84 -21.70 -10.56
N CYS A 523 -17.54 -21.41 -10.78
CA CYS A 523 -17.05 -20.84 -12.04
C CYS A 523 -17.33 -21.72 -13.26
N GLU A 524 -17.24 -23.04 -13.11
CA GLU A 524 -17.52 -24.01 -14.18
C GLU A 524 -19.00 -24.11 -14.57
N LYS A 525 -19.91 -23.80 -13.63
CA LYS A 525 -21.36 -23.77 -13.86
C LYS A 525 -21.86 -22.47 -14.49
N GLN A 526 -21.08 -21.39 -14.41
CA GLN A 526 -21.44 -20.09 -15.00
C GLN A 526 -21.42 -20.14 -16.53
N GLU A 527 -22.24 -19.27 -17.14
CA GLU A 527 -22.29 -19.14 -18.60
C GLU A 527 -20.90 -18.77 -19.18
N GLY A 528 -20.47 -19.53 -20.18
CA GLY A 528 -19.15 -19.36 -20.80
C GLY A 528 -17.95 -19.88 -20.00
N LYS A 529 -18.17 -20.58 -18.87
CA LYS A 529 -17.15 -21.20 -18.00
C LYS A 529 -16.03 -20.25 -17.60
N LEU A 530 -16.13 -19.66 -16.41
CA LEU A 530 -15.24 -18.58 -16.00
C LEU A 530 -13.80 -19.10 -15.76
N PRO A 531 -12.78 -18.59 -16.49
CA PRO A 531 -11.41 -19.06 -16.37
C PRO A 531 -10.75 -18.54 -15.08
N VAL A 532 -9.99 -19.43 -14.44
CA VAL A 532 -9.20 -19.15 -13.22
C VAL A 532 -7.85 -19.86 -13.34
N GLY A 533 -6.77 -19.09 -13.32
CA GLY A 533 -5.41 -19.63 -13.39
C GLY A 533 -4.73 -19.74 -12.03
N GLY A 534 -3.97 -20.82 -11.83
CA GLY A 534 -3.15 -21.02 -10.63
C GLY A 534 -3.93 -21.08 -9.31
N ARG A 535 -5.23 -21.46 -9.36
CA ARG A 535 -6.15 -21.51 -8.19
C ARG A 535 -6.09 -20.23 -7.36
N GLU A 536 -6.15 -19.07 -8.01
CA GLU A 536 -5.99 -17.77 -7.36
C GLU A 536 -7.30 -17.17 -6.89
N TRP A 537 -7.44 -16.98 -5.57
CA TRP A 537 -8.63 -16.42 -4.93
C TRP A 537 -9.08 -15.09 -5.55
N SER A 538 -8.14 -14.16 -5.76
CA SER A 538 -8.43 -12.85 -6.32
C SER A 538 -9.09 -12.90 -7.70
N GLN A 539 -8.74 -13.88 -8.55
CA GLN A 539 -9.38 -14.04 -9.87
C GLN A 539 -10.83 -14.49 -9.72
N VAL A 540 -11.10 -15.44 -8.81
CA VAL A 540 -12.45 -15.94 -8.54
C VAL A 540 -13.34 -14.87 -7.92
N PHE A 541 -12.81 -14.07 -6.99
CA PHE A 541 -13.58 -13.00 -6.35
C PHE A 541 -13.87 -11.81 -7.28
N ILE A 542 -13.03 -11.53 -8.28
CA ILE A 542 -13.38 -10.56 -9.34
C ILE A 542 -14.59 -11.05 -10.14
N HIS A 543 -14.61 -12.33 -10.53
CA HIS A 543 -15.79 -12.94 -11.18
C HIS A 543 -17.03 -12.86 -10.29
N ARG A 544 -16.90 -13.14 -8.99
CA ARG A 544 -18.00 -13.04 -8.04
C ARG A 544 -18.51 -11.62 -7.89
N ALA A 545 -17.62 -10.63 -7.81
CA ALA A 545 -18.00 -9.23 -7.74
C ALA A 545 -18.80 -8.81 -8.99
N ILE A 546 -18.37 -9.19 -10.19
CA ILE A 546 -19.11 -8.92 -11.44
C ILE A 546 -20.50 -9.58 -11.43
N ASN A 547 -20.61 -10.81 -10.92
CA ASN A 547 -21.91 -11.49 -10.80
C ASN A 547 -22.83 -10.82 -9.76
N LEU A 548 -22.30 -10.31 -8.65
CA LEU A 548 -23.09 -9.64 -7.61
C LEU A 548 -23.56 -8.23 -8.03
N LEU A 549 -22.84 -7.57 -8.94
CA LEU A 549 -23.17 -6.23 -9.41
C LEU A 549 -24.42 -6.19 -10.30
N SER A 550 -25.30 -5.22 -10.06
CA SER A 550 -26.31 -4.78 -11.02
C SER A 550 -25.66 -4.20 -12.28
N ASP A 551 -26.43 -4.07 -13.37
CA ASP A 551 -25.93 -3.44 -14.60
C ASP A 551 -25.48 -2.00 -14.31
N LYS A 552 -24.29 -1.64 -14.80
CA LYS A 552 -23.60 -0.37 -14.48
C LYS A 552 -23.17 -0.22 -13.02
N GLY A 553 -23.33 -1.24 -12.19
CA GLY A 553 -22.79 -1.30 -10.85
C GLY A 553 -21.25 -1.20 -10.84
N GLN A 554 -20.69 -0.74 -9.74
CA GLN A 554 -19.27 -0.43 -9.60
C GLN A 554 -18.58 -1.30 -8.56
N ALA A 555 -17.35 -1.76 -8.84
CA ALA A 555 -16.54 -2.50 -7.87
C ALA A 555 -15.21 -1.80 -7.56
N ALA A 556 -14.83 -1.80 -6.28
CA ALA A 556 -13.53 -1.34 -5.79
C ALA A 556 -12.93 -2.37 -4.82
N LEU A 557 -11.89 -3.09 -5.28
CA LEU A 557 -11.33 -4.25 -4.55
C LEU A 557 -9.82 -4.11 -4.30
N LEU A 558 -9.35 -4.62 -3.16
CA LEU A 558 -7.94 -4.95 -2.96
C LEU A 558 -7.69 -6.41 -3.34
N VAL A 559 -6.81 -6.64 -4.31
CA VAL A 559 -6.54 -7.98 -4.85
C VAL A 559 -5.04 -8.23 -4.98
N SER A 560 -4.64 -9.49 -5.06
CA SER A 560 -3.25 -9.83 -5.37
C SER A 560 -2.86 -9.23 -6.73
N SER A 561 -1.61 -8.80 -6.88
CA SER A 561 -1.09 -8.40 -8.20
C SER A 561 -0.93 -9.59 -9.17
N GLY A 562 -1.14 -10.83 -8.68
CA GLY A 562 -1.16 -12.03 -9.50
C GLY A 562 -2.24 -12.01 -10.57
N VAL A 563 -3.34 -11.26 -10.36
CA VAL A 563 -4.39 -11.03 -11.38
C VAL A 563 -3.82 -10.38 -12.65
N LEU A 564 -2.75 -9.57 -12.52
CA LEU A 564 -2.09 -8.90 -13.64
C LEU A 564 -0.84 -9.64 -14.13
N PHE A 565 -0.07 -10.25 -13.23
CA PHE A 565 1.30 -10.69 -13.53
C PHE A 565 1.47 -12.19 -13.74
N LYS A 566 0.48 -13.03 -13.39
CA LYS A 566 0.59 -14.46 -13.69
C LYS A 566 0.44 -14.70 -15.19
N SER A 567 1.46 -15.33 -15.75
CA SER A 567 1.60 -15.58 -17.20
C SER A 567 0.99 -16.91 -17.66
N HIS A 568 0.45 -17.74 -16.77
CA HIS A 568 -0.17 -19.01 -17.15
C HIS A 568 -1.42 -18.77 -18.01
N GLU A 569 -1.65 -19.61 -19.03
CA GLU A 569 -2.72 -19.45 -20.05
C GLU A 569 -4.10 -19.12 -19.44
N LYS A 570 -4.59 -19.92 -18.48
CA LYS A 570 -5.87 -19.66 -17.80
C LYS A 570 -5.94 -18.29 -17.10
N SER A 571 -4.82 -17.71 -16.65
CA SER A 571 -4.80 -16.35 -16.08
C SER A 571 -4.86 -15.26 -17.15
N GLN A 572 -4.33 -15.54 -18.35
CA GLN A 572 -4.52 -14.66 -19.51
C GLN A 572 -5.99 -14.69 -19.96
N ASP A 573 -6.60 -15.87 -20.00
CA ASP A 573 -8.02 -16.03 -20.34
C ASP A 573 -8.94 -15.36 -19.31
N PHE A 574 -8.59 -15.44 -18.01
CA PHE A 574 -9.21 -14.65 -16.95
C PHE A 574 -9.21 -13.16 -17.28
N ARG A 575 -8.05 -12.59 -17.63
CA ARG A 575 -7.96 -11.16 -17.96
C ARG A 575 -8.77 -10.81 -19.19
N LYS A 576 -8.72 -11.62 -20.25
CA LYS A 576 -9.56 -11.40 -21.45
C LYS A 576 -11.05 -11.38 -21.10
N LYS A 577 -11.53 -12.35 -20.29
CA LYS A 577 -12.93 -12.38 -19.87
C LYS A 577 -13.29 -11.17 -19.02
N TRP A 578 -12.46 -10.80 -18.05
CA TRP A 578 -12.68 -9.63 -17.18
C TRP A 578 -12.74 -8.33 -17.97
N LEU A 579 -11.78 -8.10 -18.87
CA LEU A 579 -11.69 -6.90 -19.70
C LEU A 579 -12.79 -6.82 -20.77
N ALA A 580 -13.37 -7.95 -21.19
CA ALA A 580 -14.47 -7.96 -22.14
C ALA A 580 -15.82 -7.58 -21.51
N THR A 581 -16.00 -7.81 -20.21
CA THR A 581 -17.30 -7.62 -19.52
C THR A 581 -17.33 -6.42 -18.58
N THR A 582 -16.23 -5.68 -18.47
CA THR A 582 -16.10 -4.55 -17.54
C THR A 582 -15.38 -3.36 -18.17
N THR A 583 -15.71 -2.16 -17.71
CA THR A 583 -15.04 -0.91 -18.08
C THR A 583 -14.12 -0.52 -16.92
N LEU A 584 -12.81 -0.58 -17.14
CA LEU A 584 -11.83 -0.18 -16.14
C LEU A 584 -11.79 1.34 -16.01
N HIS A 585 -11.66 1.82 -14.77
CA HIS A 585 -11.48 3.25 -14.48
C HIS A 585 -10.12 3.55 -13.89
N SER A 586 -9.66 2.72 -12.95
CA SER A 586 -8.38 2.91 -12.28
C SER A 586 -7.81 1.60 -11.73
N ILE A 587 -6.50 1.45 -11.85
CA ILE A 587 -5.72 0.43 -11.18
C ILE A 587 -4.56 1.11 -10.46
N VAL A 588 -4.38 0.84 -9.18
CA VAL A 588 -3.23 1.30 -8.41
C VAL A 588 -2.40 0.13 -7.96
N ASN A 589 -1.19 0.04 -8.48
CA ASN A 589 -0.27 -1.02 -8.17
C ASN A 589 0.58 -0.67 -6.94
N PHE A 590 0.35 -1.38 -5.83
CA PHE A 590 1.03 -1.18 -4.55
C PHE A 590 2.20 -2.14 -4.33
N ALA A 591 2.59 -2.94 -5.33
CA ALA A 591 3.62 -3.96 -5.20
C ALA A 591 4.94 -3.43 -4.60
N HIS A 592 5.41 -2.24 -5.00
CA HIS A 592 6.67 -1.68 -4.48
C HIS A 592 6.56 -1.14 -3.06
N VAL A 593 5.38 -0.64 -2.66
CA VAL A 593 5.10 -0.04 -1.34
C VAL A 593 4.44 -0.99 -0.35
N ARG A 594 4.23 -2.27 -0.72
CA ARG A 594 3.46 -3.25 0.07
C ARG A 594 3.82 -3.34 1.56
N ASP A 595 5.12 -3.25 1.84
CA ASP A 595 5.66 -3.30 3.20
C ASP A 595 5.17 -2.15 4.10
N VAL A 596 4.77 -1.02 3.53
CA VAL A 596 4.30 0.16 4.28
C VAL A 596 2.94 -0.11 4.92
N PHE A 597 2.12 -0.94 4.29
CA PHE A 597 0.76 -1.24 4.72
C PHE A 597 0.70 -2.45 5.62
N PHE A 598 1.54 -3.45 5.32
CA PHE A 598 1.41 -4.75 5.93
C PHE A 598 2.60 -5.13 6.83
N LYS A 599 3.81 -4.50 6.78
CA LYS A 599 4.93 -4.82 7.72
C LYS A 599 4.91 -3.95 8.99
N GLY A 600 5.13 -4.59 10.15
CA GLY A 600 5.31 -3.93 11.46
C GLY A 600 5.93 -4.86 12.52
N LYS A 601 6.45 -4.34 13.64
CA LYS A 601 7.08 -5.14 14.73
C LYS A 601 6.12 -6.18 15.34
N ALA A 602 4.81 -5.93 15.30
CA ALA A 602 3.76 -6.87 15.69
C ALA A 602 3.36 -7.88 14.59
N ARG A 603 3.81 -7.68 13.34
CA ARG A 603 3.35 -8.42 12.14
C ARG A 603 4.50 -9.13 11.45
N GLN A 604 5.15 -10.05 12.19
CA GLN A 604 6.33 -10.82 11.78
C GLN A 604 6.00 -12.04 10.88
N SER A 605 4.91 -12.03 10.11
CA SER A 605 4.65 -13.10 9.13
C SER A 605 5.12 -12.70 7.74
N GLY A 606 6.18 -13.37 7.28
CA GLY A 606 6.45 -13.70 5.87
C GLY A 606 6.65 -12.57 4.85
N ALA A 607 7.12 -12.95 3.66
CA ALA A 607 7.13 -12.09 2.49
C ALA A 607 5.69 -11.76 2.09
N GLN A 608 5.29 -10.50 2.24
CA GLN A 608 3.93 -10.06 1.90
C GLN A 608 3.72 -10.06 0.39
N SER A 609 2.63 -10.69 -0.03
CA SER A 609 2.23 -10.76 -1.44
C SER A 609 2.03 -9.35 -2.01
N PRO A 610 2.58 -9.04 -3.19
CA PRO A 610 2.31 -7.78 -3.87
C PRO A 610 0.83 -7.70 -4.26
N PHE A 611 0.21 -6.54 -4.03
CA PHE A 611 -1.23 -6.31 -4.21
C PHE A 611 -1.51 -5.04 -5.03
N ILE A 612 -2.74 -4.92 -5.50
CA ILE A 612 -3.25 -3.78 -6.26
C ILE A 612 -4.63 -3.38 -5.72
N ALA A 613 -5.03 -2.13 -5.97
CA ALA A 613 -6.42 -1.70 -5.94
C ALA A 613 -6.95 -1.67 -7.38
N VAL A 614 -8.15 -2.20 -7.60
CA VAL A 614 -8.85 -2.16 -8.90
C VAL A 614 -10.19 -1.47 -8.74
N TYR A 615 -10.54 -0.60 -9.70
CA TYR A 615 -11.83 0.08 -9.81
C TYR A 615 -12.39 -0.08 -11.22
N PHE A 616 -13.60 -0.63 -11.33
CA PHE A 616 -14.26 -0.90 -12.59
C PHE A 616 -15.78 -0.86 -12.49
N THR A 617 -16.45 -0.71 -13.64
CA THR A 617 -17.91 -0.80 -13.78
C THR A 617 -18.28 -2.09 -14.52
N LYS A 618 -19.38 -2.74 -14.13
CA LYS A 618 -20.00 -3.84 -14.89
C LYS A 618 -20.69 -3.27 -16.12
N GLN A 619 -19.91 -3.13 -17.19
CA GLN A 619 -20.32 -2.63 -18.49
C GLN A 619 -19.24 -3.01 -19.50
N GLU A 620 -19.63 -3.47 -20.69
CA GLU A 620 -18.67 -3.69 -21.78
C GLU A 620 -17.94 -2.38 -22.14
N PRO A 621 -16.62 -2.43 -22.39
CA PRO A 621 -15.86 -1.23 -22.70
C PRO A 621 -16.14 -0.73 -24.12
N ASP A 622 -16.21 0.59 -24.29
CA ASP A 622 -16.09 1.22 -25.61
C ASP A 622 -14.68 1.01 -26.18
N TYR A 623 -14.52 1.09 -27.51
CA TYR A 623 -13.23 0.86 -28.18
C TYR A 623 -12.10 1.78 -27.68
N ASP A 624 -12.44 3.02 -27.33
CA ASP A 624 -11.48 4.03 -26.87
C ASP A 624 -11.45 4.17 -25.34
N THR A 625 -12.00 3.20 -24.60
CA THR A 625 -11.99 3.20 -23.14
C THR A 625 -10.57 3.33 -22.62
N SER A 626 -10.32 4.40 -21.87
CA SER A 626 -9.03 4.64 -21.22
C SER A 626 -9.16 4.68 -19.71
N PHE A 627 -8.15 4.16 -19.01
CA PHE A 627 -8.15 4.04 -17.56
C PHE A 627 -6.81 4.49 -16.98
N LYS A 628 -6.83 4.86 -15.69
CA LYS A 628 -5.64 5.32 -14.96
C LYS A 628 -4.89 4.12 -14.40
N TYR A 629 -3.63 3.93 -14.80
CA TYR A 629 -2.74 2.92 -14.24
C TYR A 629 -1.62 3.58 -13.42
N TRP A 630 -1.73 3.49 -12.10
CA TRP A 630 -0.79 4.08 -11.16
C TRP A 630 0.20 3.06 -10.63
N SER A 631 1.46 3.47 -10.50
CA SER A 631 2.50 2.67 -9.86
C SER A 631 3.01 3.35 -8.61
N ALA A 632 2.59 2.86 -7.43
CA ALA A 632 3.00 3.42 -6.16
C ALA A 632 4.46 3.05 -5.85
N LYS A 633 5.34 4.06 -5.73
CA LYS A 633 6.78 3.87 -5.48
C LYS A 633 7.18 4.32 -4.08
N LYS A 634 8.12 3.62 -3.44
CA LYS A 634 8.67 3.99 -2.13
C LYS A 634 9.56 5.24 -2.26
N THR A 635 9.08 6.39 -1.82
CA THR A 635 9.86 7.64 -1.68
C THR A 635 10.15 7.95 -0.20
N ALA A 636 11.07 8.88 0.10
CA ALA A 636 11.53 9.21 1.46
C ALA A 636 10.37 9.48 2.44
N ILE A 637 9.36 10.18 1.93
CA ILE A 637 8.15 10.64 2.62
C ILE A 637 7.28 9.48 3.14
N VAL A 638 7.38 8.30 2.53
CA VAL A 638 6.48 7.15 2.80
C VAL A 638 6.76 6.49 4.15
N LYS A 639 7.97 6.59 4.68
CA LYS A 639 8.38 5.83 5.88
C LYS A 639 7.94 6.50 7.19
N GLY A 640 7.86 7.83 7.23
CA GLY A 640 7.55 8.60 8.44
C GLY A 640 6.05 8.76 8.72
N ILE A 641 5.23 9.06 7.70
CA ILE A 641 3.77 9.28 7.86
C ILE A 641 2.93 8.04 7.52
N GLN A 642 3.58 6.92 7.17
CA GLN A 642 2.92 5.72 6.62
C GLN A 642 2.04 6.03 5.39
N SER A 643 2.42 6.97 4.52
CA SER A 643 1.61 7.44 3.40
C SER A 643 2.30 7.31 2.05
N ILE A 644 1.65 6.75 1.04
CA ILE A 644 2.09 6.67 -0.36
C ILE A 644 1.99 8.03 -1.04
N ILE A 645 2.98 8.35 -1.86
CA ILE A 645 2.87 9.37 -2.91
C ILE A 645 2.88 8.67 -4.26
N LEU A 646 1.79 8.80 -5.00
CA LEU A 646 1.65 8.54 -6.42
C LEU A 646 2.20 9.74 -7.21
N GLY A 647 3.39 9.61 -7.80
CA GLY A 647 3.87 10.67 -8.71
C GLY A 647 2.96 10.77 -9.94
N SER A 648 2.65 11.98 -10.41
CA SER A 648 2.02 12.16 -11.73
C SER A 648 2.88 11.55 -12.85
N SER A 649 4.21 11.58 -12.70
CA SER A 649 5.17 10.83 -13.54
C SER A 649 4.98 9.31 -13.49
N ASP A 650 4.32 8.80 -12.46
CA ASP A 650 4.07 7.38 -12.19
C ASP A 650 2.63 6.95 -12.55
N LEU A 651 1.79 7.87 -13.04
CA LEU A 651 0.52 7.60 -13.73
C LEU A 651 0.74 7.29 -15.21
N LYS A 652 0.01 6.32 -15.74
CA LYS A 652 -0.11 6.07 -17.18
C LYS A 652 -1.58 6.03 -17.53
N GLN A 653 -1.96 6.74 -18.59
CA GLN A 653 -3.29 6.63 -19.18
C GLN A 653 -3.21 5.50 -20.21
N LEU A 654 -3.89 4.39 -19.95
CA LEU A 654 -3.84 3.21 -20.82
C LEU A 654 -5.17 3.01 -21.51
N ASN A 655 -5.15 2.62 -22.78
CA ASN A 655 -6.33 2.12 -23.48
C ASN A 655 -6.57 0.66 -23.07
N GLN A 656 -7.82 0.31 -22.80
CA GLN A 656 -8.20 -1.03 -22.35
C GLN A 656 -7.99 -2.09 -23.45
N ASN A 657 -8.21 -1.75 -24.72
CA ASN A 657 -7.95 -2.65 -25.84
C ASN A 657 -6.47 -2.96 -26.03
N ASP A 658 -5.58 -2.01 -25.72
CA ASP A 658 -4.13 -2.25 -25.81
C ASP A 658 -3.67 -3.34 -24.84
N VAL A 659 -4.13 -3.28 -23.59
CA VAL A 659 -3.82 -4.30 -22.56
C VAL A 659 -4.60 -5.59 -22.74
N PHE A 660 -5.77 -5.54 -23.38
CA PHE A 660 -6.51 -6.73 -23.83
C PHE A 660 -5.74 -7.50 -24.91
N ALA A 661 -5.17 -6.78 -25.87
CA ALA A 661 -4.40 -7.37 -26.97
C ALA A 661 -2.97 -7.79 -26.57
N ASN A 662 -2.36 -7.09 -25.60
CA ASN A 662 -0.96 -7.28 -25.21
C ASN A 662 -0.84 -7.54 -23.70
N ASP A 663 -0.96 -8.80 -23.30
CA ASP A 663 -1.01 -9.21 -21.90
C ASP A 663 0.19 -8.74 -21.05
N ASP A 664 1.40 -8.71 -21.63
CA ASP A 664 2.60 -8.31 -20.90
C ASP A 664 2.67 -6.80 -20.60
N PHE A 665 1.79 -5.98 -21.20
CA PHE A 665 1.76 -4.54 -20.94
C PHE A 665 1.48 -4.21 -19.48
N TRP A 666 0.78 -5.10 -18.76
CA TRP A 666 0.61 -4.99 -17.31
C TRP A 666 1.95 -4.88 -16.58
N LYS A 667 2.94 -5.70 -16.96
CA LYS A 667 4.28 -5.71 -16.32
C LYS A 667 5.12 -4.53 -16.78
N VAL A 668 5.03 -4.16 -18.06
CA VAL A 668 5.80 -3.06 -18.64
C VAL A 668 5.37 -1.72 -18.01
N TYR A 669 4.08 -1.39 -18.04
CA TYR A 669 3.56 -0.12 -17.52
C TYR A 669 3.60 0.01 -16.00
N TRP A 670 3.86 -1.09 -15.27
CA TRP A 670 4.17 -1.02 -13.83
C TRP A 670 5.44 -0.24 -13.52
N TRP A 671 6.43 -0.23 -14.39
CA TRP A 671 7.68 0.46 -14.11
C TRP A 671 8.12 1.45 -15.18
N ALA A 672 7.61 1.31 -16.40
CA ALA A 672 8.12 1.96 -17.60
C ALA A 672 7.11 2.89 -18.27
N SER A 673 7.55 3.58 -19.32
CA SER A 673 6.78 4.53 -20.14
C SER A 673 6.22 3.88 -21.42
N HIS A 674 5.44 4.65 -22.20
CA HIS A 674 4.98 4.23 -23.53
C HIS A 674 6.14 3.99 -24.50
N ARG A 675 7.24 4.74 -24.38
CA ARG A 675 8.44 4.52 -25.20
C ARG A 675 9.11 3.18 -24.90
N ASP A 676 9.15 2.81 -23.62
CA ASP A 676 9.66 1.51 -23.20
C ASP A 676 8.77 0.36 -23.75
N ALA A 677 7.45 0.52 -23.71
CA ALA A 677 6.52 -0.46 -24.29
C ALA A 677 6.71 -0.63 -25.81
N ASN A 678 6.90 0.47 -26.53
CA ASN A 678 7.22 0.42 -27.96
C ASN A 678 8.55 -0.30 -28.22
N LEU A 679 9.61 0.01 -27.46
CA LEU A 679 10.88 -0.68 -27.59
C LEU A 679 10.76 -2.18 -27.31
N ILE A 680 10.03 -2.58 -26.25
CA ILE A 680 9.78 -4.00 -25.96
C ILE A 680 9.02 -4.68 -27.10
N LYS A 681 8.02 -4.02 -27.68
CA LYS A 681 7.28 -4.53 -28.85
C LYS A 681 8.22 -4.72 -30.06
N THR A 682 9.06 -3.75 -30.37
CA THR A 682 10.07 -3.83 -31.43
C THR A 682 11.04 -4.99 -31.21
N LEU A 683 11.59 -5.12 -30.00
CA LEU A 683 12.52 -6.21 -29.65
C LEU A 683 11.87 -7.58 -29.85
N ARG A 684 10.59 -7.73 -29.51
CA ARG A 684 9.82 -8.99 -29.65
C ARG A 684 9.48 -9.40 -31.07
N MET A 685 9.61 -8.49 -32.04
CA MET A 685 9.56 -8.85 -33.46
C MET A 685 10.79 -9.66 -33.89
N GLY A 686 11.87 -9.64 -33.09
CA GLY A 686 13.04 -10.48 -33.29
C GLY A 686 12.79 -11.97 -33.01
N ILE A 687 13.77 -12.81 -33.34
CA ILE A 687 13.66 -14.27 -33.18
C ILE A 687 13.74 -14.62 -31.68
N PRO A 688 12.71 -15.26 -31.08
CA PRO A 688 12.80 -15.76 -29.71
C PRO A 688 13.91 -16.79 -29.58
N PHE A 689 14.62 -16.84 -28.45
CA PHE A 689 15.76 -17.73 -28.26
C PHE A 689 15.41 -19.20 -28.52
N VAL A 690 14.20 -19.63 -28.13
CA VAL A 690 13.71 -20.99 -28.39
C VAL A 690 13.56 -21.33 -29.87
N ASN A 691 13.49 -20.34 -30.75
CA ASN A 691 13.38 -20.49 -32.21
C ASN A 691 14.69 -20.16 -32.95
N LEU A 692 15.77 -19.86 -32.24
CA LEU A 692 17.04 -19.48 -32.83
C LEU A 692 17.64 -20.64 -33.64
N ILE A 693 18.18 -20.33 -34.82
CA ILE A 693 18.90 -21.28 -35.65
C ILE A 693 20.40 -21.07 -35.44
N ILE A 694 21.09 -22.11 -34.97
CA ILE A 694 22.53 -22.11 -34.76
C ILE A 694 23.15 -23.23 -35.58
N ASN A 695 24.08 -22.88 -36.46
CA ASN A 695 24.73 -23.80 -37.40
C ASN A 695 23.75 -24.78 -38.08
N ARG A 696 22.68 -24.23 -38.69
CA ARG A 696 21.59 -24.95 -39.38
C ARG A 696 20.71 -25.83 -38.49
N THR A 697 20.93 -25.86 -37.17
CA THR A 697 20.06 -26.54 -36.21
C THR A 697 19.17 -25.52 -35.53
N LYS A 698 17.85 -25.69 -35.65
CA LYS A 698 16.88 -24.89 -34.91
C LYS A 698 16.80 -25.40 -33.48
N LEU A 699 16.93 -24.51 -32.50
CA LEU A 699 16.65 -24.84 -31.11
C LEU A 699 15.17 -25.22 -30.95
N SER A 700 14.89 -26.02 -29.95
CA SER A 700 13.55 -26.47 -29.58
C SER A 700 13.33 -26.25 -28.08
N ARG A 701 12.09 -26.38 -27.62
CA ARG A 701 11.81 -26.37 -26.16
C ARG A 701 12.59 -27.46 -25.41
N ASP A 702 13.02 -28.53 -26.08
CA ASP A 702 13.74 -29.64 -25.46
C ASP A 702 15.19 -29.34 -25.10
N ASP A 703 15.75 -28.30 -25.72
CA ASP A 703 17.09 -27.80 -25.45
C ASP A 703 17.14 -26.91 -24.19
N PHE A 704 15.98 -26.48 -23.70
CA PHE A 704 15.82 -25.61 -22.52
C PHE A 704 15.33 -26.45 -21.35
N ARG A 705 16.17 -26.61 -20.32
CA ARG A 705 15.87 -27.48 -19.16
C ARG A 705 16.35 -26.89 -17.84
N GLN A 706 15.74 -27.38 -16.76
CA GLN A 706 16.16 -27.08 -15.40
C GLN A 706 17.06 -28.21 -14.86
N GLY A 707 17.93 -27.83 -13.93
CA GLY A 707 18.73 -28.78 -13.16
C GLY A 707 17.90 -29.63 -12.19
N PHE A 708 18.58 -30.49 -11.43
CA PHE A 708 17.94 -31.39 -10.47
C PHE A 708 17.30 -30.63 -9.29
N THR A 709 16.27 -31.19 -8.66
CA THR A 709 15.65 -30.64 -7.45
C THR A 709 16.13 -31.42 -6.22
N PRO A 710 16.81 -30.80 -5.24
CA PRO A 710 17.17 -31.47 -3.97
C PRO A 710 15.92 -31.93 -3.21
N GLY A 711 15.98 -33.04 -2.46
CA GLY A 711 14.81 -33.56 -1.74
C GLY A 711 15.13 -34.15 -0.36
N SER A 712 14.15 -34.16 0.54
CA SER A 712 14.26 -34.71 1.90
C SER A 712 13.84 -36.19 2.02
N VAL A 713 13.04 -36.76 1.10
CA VAL A 713 12.58 -38.17 1.14
C VAL A 713 12.43 -38.85 -0.25
N LYS A 714 12.84 -40.14 -0.35
CA LYS A 714 12.51 -41.28 -1.27
C LYS A 714 12.92 -41.35 -2.77
N LYS A 715 13.89 -40.59 -3.29
CA LYS A 715 14.67 -41.06 -4.47
C LYS A 715 16.17 -40.88 -4.25
N THR A 716 16.90 -41.99 -4.26
CA THR A 716 18.36 -41.98 -4.29
C THR A 716 18.82 -41.44 -5.63
N ALA A 717 19.87 -40.61 -5.65
CA ALA A 717 20.54 -40.27 -6.91
C ALA A 717 20.86 -41.55 -7.68
N GLU A 718 20.21 -41.75 -8.84
CA GLU A 718 20.51 -42.84 -9.79
C GLU A 718 22.01 -42.86 -10.12
N SER A 719 22.54 -44.00 -10.55
CA SER A 719 23.95 -44.11 -11.02
C SER A 719 24.32 -42.99 -11.98
N LYS A 720 23.40 -42.61 -12.87
CA LYS A 720 23.58 -41.57 -13.89
C LYS A 720 23.93 -40.17 -13.35
N LEU A 721 23.42 -39.76 -12.19
CA LEU A 721 23.82 -38.46 -11.60
C LEU A 721 25.15 -38.57 -10.86
N ARG A 722 25.48 -39.74 -10.31
CA ARG A 722 26.73 -39.99 -9.58
C ARG A 722 27.96 -39.94 -10.49
N ASP A 723 27.76 -40.15 -11.79
CA ASP A 723 28.80 -39.97 -12.82
C ASP A 723 29.23 -38.49 -12.99
N TYR A 724 28.45 -37.55 -12.44
CA TYR A 724 28.75 -36.12 -12.48
C TYR A 724 29.18 -35.58 -11.11
N LYS A 725 29.93 -34.48 -11.14
CA LYS A 725 30.09 -33.59 -9.97
C LYS A 725 29.06 -32.47 -10.02
N VAL A 726 28.69 -31.91 -8.87
CA VAL A 726 27.75 -30.78 -8.79
C VAL A 726 28.48 -29.44 -8.65
N PHE A 727 28.03 -28.43 -9.40
CA PHE A 727 28.52 -27.06 -9.20
C PHE A 727 27.75 -26.34 -8.08
N PRO A 728 28.41 -25.79 -7.06
CA PRO A 728 27.73 -25.13 -5.94
C PRO A 728 27.19 -23.75 -6.33
N THR A 729 25.88 -23.52 -6.12
CA THR A 729 25.17 -22.29 -6.54
C THR A 729 25.82 -21.00 -6.04
N ARG A 730 26.35 -20.99 -4.81
CA ARG A 730 26.98 -19.80 -4.19
C ARG A 730 28.30 -19.38 -4.84
N LYS A 731 28.97 -20.28 -5.56
CA LYS A 731 30.24 -20.00 -6.25
C LYS A 731 30.04 -19.59 -7.72
N PHE A 732 28.79 -19.56 -8.19
CA PHE A 732 28.49 -19.20 -9.58
C PHE A 732 28.43 -17.68 -9.72
N VAL A 733 29.53 -17.12 -10.18
CA VAL A 733 29.75 -15.68 -10.41
C VAL A 733 29.49 -15.31 -11.88
N ARG A 734 29.30 -14.01 -12.15
CA ARG A 734 28.99 -13.49 -13.50
C ARG A 734 30.12 -13.70 -14.51
N TYR A 735 31.35 -13.32 -14.14
CA TYR A 735 32.52 -13.37 -15.01
C TYR A 735 33.51 -14.48 -14.64
N GLY A 736 34.57 -14.62 -15.42
CA GLY A 736 35.59 -15.65 -15.22
C GLY A 736 35.19 -17.05 -15.69
N SER A 737 36.16 -17.96 -15.72
CA SER A 737 35.95 -19.36 -16.09
C SER A 737 35.28 -20.18 -14.96
N ILE A 738 34.89 -21.41 -15.27
CA ILE A 738 34.41 -22.37 -14.27
C ILE A 738 35.63 -23.10 -13.70
N ASP A 739 35.86 -22.92 -12.40
CA ASP A 739 36.92 -23.63 -11.69
C ASP A 739 36.46 -25.05 -11.32
N LYS A 740 37.09 -26.05 -11.95
CA LYS A 740 36.80 -27.47 -11.74
C LYS A 740 37.09 -27.93 -10.31
N SER A 741 37.96 -27.23 -9.58
CA SER A 741 38.29 -27.57 -8.19
C SER A 741 37.12 -27.32 -7.23
N LEU A 742 36.17 -26.45 -7.60
CA LEU A 742 34.99 -26.11 -6.79
C LEU A 742 33.84 -27.12 -6.94
N LEU A 743 33.97 -28.11 -7.82
CA LEU A 743 32.94 -29.11 -8.08
C LEU A 743 32.82 -30.08 -6.89
N GLY A 744 31.63 -30.15 -6.30
CA GLY A 744 31.31 -30.97 -5.15
C GLY A 744 30.68 -32.32 -5.49
N ILE A 745 30.31 -33.05 -4.44
CA ILE A 745 29.62 -34.35 -4.55
C ILE A 745 28.11 -34.12 -4.69
N VAL A 746 27.47 -34.91 -5.55
CA VAL A 746 26.03 -34.83 -5.80
C VAL A 746 25.25 -35.25 -4.54
N PRO A 747 24.17 -34.54 -4.16
CA PRO A 747 23.34 -34.94 -3.03
C PRO A 747 22.81 -36.37 -3.18
N GLU A 748 22.86 -37.16 -2.10
CA GLU A 748 22.38 -38.54 -2.11
C GLU A 748 20.89 -38.66 -2.41
N LYS A 749 20.09 -37.66 -2.01
CA LYS A 749 18.64 -37.61 -2.17
C LYS A 749 18.23 -36.47 -3.08
N VAL A 750 17.52 -36.80 -4.15
CA VAL A 750 17.00 -35.83 -5.13
C VAL A 750 15.52 -36.10 -5.37
N HIS A 751 14.72 -35.04 -5.42
CA HIS A 751 13.28 -35.13 -5.70
C HIS A 751 13.00 -35.31 -7.21
N ARG A 752 13.79 -34.63 -8.07
CA ARG A 752 13.75 -34.75 -9.54
C ARG A 752 15.17 -34.68 -10.07
N PHE A 753 15.51 -35.51 -11.07
CA PHE A 753 16.86 -35.60 -11.64
C PHE A 753 17.24 -34.44 -12.58
N GLY A 754 16.25 -33.66 -13.04
CA GLY A 754 16.45 -32.72 -14.14
C GLY A 754 16.68 -33.46 -15.46
N SER A 755 17.08 -32.75 -16.51
CA SER A 755 17.36 -33.38 -17.80
C SER A 755 18.86 -33.60 -17.98
N MET A 756 19.25 -34.85 -18.26
CA MET A 756 20.67 -35.22 -18.38
C MET A 756 21.36 -34.53 -19.57
N ASN A 757 20.61 -34.21 -20.61
CA ASN A 757 21.11 -33.56 -21.83
C ASN A 757 21.66 -32.14 -21.63
N VAL A 758 21.47 -31.52 -20.46
CA VAL A 758 22.02 -30.19 -20.12
C VAL A 758 23.18 -30.25 -19.11
N TYR A 759 23.73 -31.43 -18.79
CA TYR A 759 24.88 -31.57 -17.89
C TYR A 759 26.23 -31.71 -18.61
N GLU A 760 26.21 -31.89 -19.93
CA GLU A 760 27.38 -32.04 -20.80
C GLU A 760 27.18 -31.28 -22.13
N GLY A 761 28.22 -31.23 -22.96
CA GLY A 761 28.21 -30.49 -24.22
C GLY A 761 28.22 -28.98 -24.06
N CYS A 762 28.26 -28.27 -25.19
CA CYS A 762 28.21 -26.81 -25.24
C CYS A 762 26.86 -26.30 -24.75
N ARG A 763 26.86 -25.50 -23.69
CA ARG A 763 25.63 -24.99 -23.09
C ARG A 763 25.78 -23.63 -22.44
N LEU A 764 24.72 -22.84 -22.53
CA LEU A 764 24.55 -21.63 -21.75
C LEU A 764 23.83 -21.98 -20.46
N LEU A 765 24.45 -21.65 -19.32
CA LEU A 765 23.85 -21.76 -18.01
C LEU A 765 23.45 -20.38 -17.53
N VAL A 766 22.16 -20.18 -17.26
CA VAL A 766 21.60 -18.94 -16.71
C VAL A 766 21.13 -19.23 -15.30
N LYS A 767 21.59 -18.44 -14.33
CA LYS A 767 21.13 -18.57 -12.94
C LYS A 767 19.69 -18.06 -12.83
N ARG A 768 18.82 -18.86 -12.20
CA ARG A 768 17.41 -18.51 -11.95
C ARG A 768 17.28 -17.30 -11.05
N GLY A 769 18.00 -17.29 -9.92
CA GLY A 769 17.98 -16.21 -8.94
C GLY A 769 18.81 -15.00 -9.39
N ILE A 770 18.23 -13.82 -9.27
CA ILE A 770 18.83 -12.52 -9.54
C ILE A 770 19.63 -12.02 -8.33
N THR A 771 20.75 -11.36 -8.58
CA THR A 771 21.65 -10.90 -7.51
C THR A 771 21.15 -9.62 -6.85
N GLU A 772 20.95 -9.66 -5.53
CA GLU A 772 20.45 -8.52 -4.73
C GLU A 772 21.50 -7.93 -3.77
N SER A 773 22.60 -8.63 -3.51
CA SER A 773 23.59 -8.25 -2.50
C SER A 773 24.78 -7.47 -3.04
N LYS A 774 25.06 -7.57 -4.35
CA LYS A 774 26.18 -6.87 -5.02
C LYS A 774 25.65 -5.72 -5.86
N GLU A 775 26.33 -4.58 -5.82
CA GLU A 775 26.04 -3.44 -6.70
C GLU A 775 26.83 -3.55 -8.02
N PRO A 776 26.22 -3.21 -9.18
CA PRO A 776 24.82 -2.82 -9.33
C PRO A 776 23.88 -4.03 -9.11
N LYS A 777 22.79 -3.86 -8.36
CA LYS A 777 21.81 -4.94 -8.10
C LYS A 777 21.04 -5.36 -9.35
N GLY A 778 20.44 -6.55 -9.38
CA GLY A 778 19.64 -6.99 -10.52
C GLY A 778 20.47 -7.54 -11.69
N GLN A 779 21.63 -8.14 -11.39
CA GLN A 779 22.52 -8.70 -12.42
C GLN A 779 22.06 -10.07 -12.88
N ILE A 780 22.04 -10.26 -14.20
CA ILE A 780 21.88 -11.57 -14.83
C ILE A 780 23.22 -12.29 -14.78
N ILE A 781 23.20 -13.50 -14.24
CA ILE A 781 24.39 -14.34 -14.14
C ILE A 781 24.25 -15.49 -15.13
N ALA A 782 25.09 -15.47 -16.17
CA ALA A 782 25.15 -16.52 -17.16
C ALA A 782 26.61 -16.94 -17.44
N LYS A 783 26.83 -18.20 -17.82
CA LYS A 783 28.12 -18.71 -18.32
C LYS A 783 27.92 -19.68 -19.48
N LEU A 784 28.82 -19.59 -20.45
CA LEU A 784 28.98 -20.58 -21.51
C LEU A 784 30.04 -21.60 -21.09
N THR A 785 29.73 -22.90 -21.19
CA THR A 785 30.67 -23.97 -20.81
C THR A 785 30.42 -25.25 -21.61
N SER A 786 31.48 -26.04 -21.77
CA SER A 786 31.40 -27.43 -22.26
C SER A 786 31.92 -28.45 -21.22
N ILE A 787 32.33 -27.99 -20.04
CA ILE A 787 32.81 -28.87 -18.96
C ILE A 787 31.64 -29.70 -18.44
N PRO A 788 31.73 -31.03 -18.31
CA PRO A 788 30.65 -31.87 -17.80
C PRO A 788 30.48 -31.68 -16.28
N PHE A 789 29.29 -31.31 -15.84
CA PHE A 789 28.87 -31.25 -14.42
C PHE A 789 27.35 -31.05 -14.33
N CYS A 790 26.76 -31.52 -13.24
CA CYS A 790 25.34 -31.32 -12.94
C CYS A 790 25.12 -30.09 -12.03
N PHE A 791 23.89 -29.57 -12.03
CA PHE A 791 23.51 -28.39 -11.26
C PHE A 791 22.04 -28.51 -10.83
N ASN A 792 21.67 -27.80 -9.77
CA ASN A 792 20.31 -27.84 -9.25
C ASN A 792 19.37 -26.89 -10.01
N ASN A 793 18.09 -26.91 -9.66
CA ASN A 793 17.01 -26.07 -10.19
C ASN A 793 17.16 -24.56 -9.89
N SER A 794 18.29 -24.13 -9.31
CA SER A 794 18.68 -22.71 -9.28
C SER A 794 19.28 -22.23 -10.60
N PHE A 795 19.38 -23.10 -11.61
CA PHE A 795 19.89 -22.80 -12.93
C PHE A 795 18.98 -23.34 -14.03
N HIS A 796 18.97 -22.60 -15.13
CA HIS A 796 18.42 -22.98 -16.42
C HIS A 796 19.57 -23.27 -17.37
N GLY A 797 19.54 -24.44 -18.01
CA GLY A 797 20.49 -24.84 -19.04
C GLY A 797 19.85 -24.74 -20.42
N VAL A 798 20.60 -24.16 -21.36
CA VAL A 798 20.26 -24.15 -22.78
C VAL A 798 21.34 -24.90 -23.53
N ARG A 799 21.01 -26.07 -24.06
CA ARG A 799 21.92 -26.86 -24.91
C ARG A 799 22.10 -26.15 -26.24
N LEU A 800 23.34 -25.94 -26.63
CA LEU A 800 23.70 -25.38 -27.94
C LEU A 800 24.38 -26.48 -28.77
N SER A 801 24.47 -26.27 -30.08
CA SER A 801 25.29 -27.15 -30.93
C SER A 801 26.75 -27.08 -30.48
N ASP A 802 27.46 -28.21 -30.41
CA ASP A 802 28.88 -28.23 -29.98
C ASP A 802 29.80 -27.43 -30.93
N SER A 803 29.32 -27.15 -32.14
CA SER A 803 29.98 -26.28 -33.12
C SER A 803 29.72 -24.77 -32.92
N ALA A 804 28.83 -24.38 -31.99
CA ALA A 804 28.36 -23.00 -31.76
C ALA A 804 29.36 -22.14 -30.96
N THR A 805 30.60 -22.07 -31.41
CA THR A 805 31.70 -21.46 -30.65
C THR A 805 31.59 -19.94 -30.53
N TRP A 806 31.21 -19.24 -31.60
CA TRP A 806 31.12 -17.79 -31.61
C TRP A 806 29.69 -17.32 -31.35
N GLU A 807 28.68 -18.04 -31.83
CA GLU A 807 27.27 -17.79 -31.57
C GLU A 807 27.00 -17.87 -30.08
N GLY A 808 27.53 -18.89 -29.39
CA GLY A 808 27.41 -19.02 -27.94
C GLY A 808 28.03 -17.84 -27.18
N LYS A 809 29.13 -17.26 -27.69
CA LYS A 809 29.75 -16.07 -27.10
C LYS A 809 28.93 -14.81 -27.34
N VAL A 810 28.33 -14.66 -28.51
CA VAL A 810 27.40 -13.55 -28.81
C VAL A 810 26.18 -13.64 -27.89
N VAL A 811 25.56 -14.82 -27.78
CA VAL A 811 24.44 -15.06 -26.86
C VAL A 811 24.84 -14.73 -25.41
N LEU A 812 26.01 -15.20 -24.96
CA LEU A 812 26.51 -14.84 -23.62
C LEU A 812 26.69 -13.32 -23.45
N GLY A 813 27.22 -12.63 -24.46
CA GLY A 813 27.35 -11.17 -24.48
C GLY A 813 26.01 -10.45 -24.35
N ILE A 814 24.96 -10.93 -25.04
CA ILE A 814 23.59 -10.42 -24.91
C ILE A 814 23.12 -10.57 -23.46
N PHE A 815 23.23 -11.76 -22.86
CA PHE A 815 22.81 -12.00 -21.47
C PHE A 815 23.62 -11.19 -20.43
N TRP A 816 24.84 -10.78 -20.77
CA TRP A 816 25.67 -9.90 -19.95
C TRP A 816 25.40 -8.41 -20.19
N SER A 817 24.59 -8.02 -21.16
CA SER A 817 24.30 -6.62 -21.45
C SER A 817 23.24 -6.02 -20.52
N SER A 818 23.23 -4.70 -20.43
CA SER A 818 22.15 -3.89 -19.89
C SER A 818 20.84 -4.06 -20.67
N LEU A 819 20.87 -4.37 -21.97
CA LEU A 819 19.68 -4.65 -22.77
C LEU A 819 18.93 -5.88 -22.23
N ALA A 820 19.63 -6.97 -21.94
CA ALA A 820 19.01 -8.15 -21.33
C ALA A 820 18.46 -7.83 -19.93
N ARG A 821 19.22 -7.09 -19.12
CA ARG A 821 18.78 -6.64 -17.79
C ARG A 821 17.51 -5.79 -17.86
N TYR A 822 17.42 -4.88 -18.82
CA TYR A 822 16.26 -4.06 -19.12
C TYR A 822 15.06 -4.92 -19.58
N TYR A 823 15.26 -5.80 -20.55
CA TYR A 823 14.21 -6.66 -21.11
C TYR A 823 13.57 -7.53 -20.02
N PHE A 824 14.39 -8.33 -19.33
CA PHE A 824 13.89 -9.23 -18.30
C PHE A 824 13.25 -8.48 -17.12
N TRP A 825 13.75 -7.29 -16.76
CA TRP A 825 13.12 -6.47 -15.72
C TRP A 825 11.67 -6.10 -16.08
N LEU A 826 11.43 -5.78 -17.35
CA LEU A 826 10.12 -5.35 -17.86
C LEU A 826 9.20 -6.49 -18.28
N THR A 827 9.71 -7.71 -18.47
CA THR A 827 8.89 -8.83 -18.95
C THR A 827 8.78 -9.99 -17.96
N ALA A 828 9.78 -10.23 -17.10
CA ALA A 828 9.74 -11.36 -16.15
C ALA A 828 8.85 -11.03 -14.95
N GLY A 829 7.66 -11.64 -14.89
CA GLY A 829 6.68 -11.41 -13.82
C GLY A 829 7.19 -11.80 -12.43
N SER A 830 8.00 -12.85 -12.33
CA SER A 830 8.52 -13.37 -11.05
C SER A 830 9.64 -12.52 -10.44
N TRP A 831 10.27 -11.62 -11.20
CA TRP A 831 11.29 -10.72 -10.69
C TRP A 831 10.74 -9.84 -9.56
N ILE A 832 9.48 -9.42 -9.61
CA ILE A 832 8.84 -8.56 -8.59
C ILE A 832 8.85 -9.20 -7.20
N TRP A 833 8.62 -10.51 -7.15
CA TRP A 833 8.35 -11.22 -5.90
C TRP A 833 9.54 -12.07 -5.47
N HIS A 834 10.07 -12.91 -6.36
CA HIS A 834 11.10 -13.88 -6.03
C HIS A 834 12.50 -13.46 -6.48
N ASN A 835 12.62 -12.34 -7.21
CA ASN A 835 13.86 -11.97 -7.89
C ASN A 835 14.38 -13.13 -8.74
N GLU A 836 13.51 -13.71 -9.56
CA GLU A 836 13.84 -14.83 -10.42
C GLU A 836 13.53 -14.53 -11.89
N ILE A 837 14.20 -15.27 -12.77
CA ILE A 837 13.84 -15.40 -14.19
C ILE A 837 13.48 -16.87 -14.41
N HIS A 838 12.29 -17.15 -14.94
CA HIS A 838 11.86 -18.50 -15.25
C HIS A 838 12.38 -18.98 -16.61
N LEU A 839 12.20 -20.27 -16.89
CA LEU A 839 12.70 -20.87 -18.12
C LEU A 839 12.00 -20.30 -19.35
N GLU A 840 10.70 -20.04 -19.23
CA GLU A 840 9.85 -19.45 -20.25
C GLU A 840 10.33 -18.04 -20.61
N ASP A 841 10.76 -17.25 -19.62
CA ASP A 841 11.32 -15.91 -19.86
C ASP A 841 12.58 -16.02 -20.75
N ILE A 842 13.48 -16.96 -20.45
CA ILE A 842 14.71 -17.20 -21.22
C ILE A 842 14.39 -17.64 -22.65
N GLN A 843 13.39 -18.50 -22.82
CA GLN A 843 12.93 -18.96 -24.14
C GLN A 843 12.43 -17.81 -25.01
N GLN A 844 11.79 -16.81 -24.40
CA GLN A 844 11.20 -15.65 -25.08
C GLN A 844 12.16 -14.47 -25.24
N MET A 845 13.40 -14.55 -24.75
CA MET A 845 14.40 -13.51 -24.97
C MET A 845 14.68 -13.39 -26.49
N PRO A 846 14.51 -12.22 -27.12
CA PRO A 846 14.83 -12.04 -28.53
C PRO A 846 16.35 -12.07 -28.73
N ILE A 847 16.84 -12.91 -29.64
CA ILE A 847 18.27 -13.06 -29.93
C ILE A 847 18.55 -12.67 -31.39
N ARG A 848 19.55 -11.80 -31.57
CA ARG A 848 20.08 -11.42 -32.88
C ARG A 848 21.52 -11.90 -32.99
N LEU A 849 21.86 -12.54 -34.11
CA LEU A 849 23.25 -12.87 -34.44
C LEU A 849 23.78 -11.83 -35.44
N PRO A 850 25.02 -11.35 -35.28
CA PRO A 850 25.61 -10.35 -36.16
C PRO A 850 25.84 -10.91 -37.57
N GLU A 851 25.41 -10.17 -38.59
CA GLU A 851 25.79 -10.39 -39.98
C GLU A 851 27.17 -9.77 -40.29
N ASP A 852 27.48 -8.64 -39.63
CA ASP A 852 28.78 -7.97 -39.75
C ASP A 852 29.85 -8.70 -38.93
N LYS A 853 30.88 -9.18 -39.63
CA LYS A 853 32.06 -9.82 -39.03
C LYS A 853 32.83 -8.90 -38.08
N LYS A 854 32.87 -7.58 -38.32
CA LYS A 854 33.58 -6.66 -37.43
C LYS A 854 32.87 -6.55 -36.08
N LEU A 855 31.57 -6.33 -36.09
CA LEU A 855 30.76 -6.32 -34.88
C LEU A 855 30.82 -7.66 -34.13
N CYS A 856 30.72 -8.77 -34.86
CA CYS A 856 30.87 -10.11 -34.31
C CYS A 856 32.20 -10.29 -33.55
N ASN A 857 33.32 -9.95 -34.20
CA ASN A 857 34.65 -10.03 -33.61
C ASN A 857 34.81 -9.11 -32.39
N ARG A 858 34.23 -7.90 -32.43
CA ARG A 858 34.21 -6.97 -31.30
C ARG A 858 33.53 -7.58 -30.08
N ILE A 859 32.32 -8.14 -30.24
CA ILE A 859 31.58 -8.79 -29.16
C ILE A 859 32.37 -9.98 -28.59
N ILE A 860 32.86 -10.87 -29.47
CA ILE A 860 33.63 -12.05 -29.06
C ILE A 860 34.89 -11.67 -28.28
N ALA A 861 35.61 -10.63 -28.71
CA ALA A 861 36.81 -10.16 -28.03
C ALA A 861 36.50 -9.63 -26.63
N ILE A 862 35.45 -8.82 -26.47
CA ILE A 862 35.05 -8.28 -25.17
C ILE A 862 34.58 -9.41 -24.24
N VAL A 863 33.72 -10.30 -24.72
CA VAL A 863 33.26 -11.48 -23.97
C VAL A 863 34.44 -12.37 -23.56
N GLY A 864 35.40 -12.59 -24.46
CA GLY A 864 36.62 -13.34 -24.17
C GLY A 864 37.45 -12.71 -23.05
N LYS A 865 37.62 -11.38 -23.05
CA LYS A 865 38.30 -10.65 -21.97
C LYS A 865 37.56 -10.83 -20.64
N LEU A 866 36.24 -10.65 -20.62
CA LEU A 866 35.40 -10.85 -19.43
C LEU A 866 35.44 -12.30 -18.90
N GLN A 867 35.52 -13.30 -19.77
CA GLN A 867 35.70 -14.71 -19.39
C GLN A 867 37.09 -15.00 -18.81
N ALA A 868 38.12 -14.23 -19.19
CA ALA A 868 39.48 -14.40 -18.72
C ALA A 868 39.77 -13.70 -17.36
N ILE A 869 38.83 -12.90 -16.86
CA ILE A 869 38.97 -12.19 -15.59
C ILE A 869 39.13 -13.19 -14.43
N LYS A 870 40.23 -13.06 -13.68
CA LYS A 870 40.41 -13.68 -12.37
C LYS A 870 39.88 -12.70 -11.32
N LEU A 871 38.88 -13.12 -10.54
CA LEU A 871 38.37 -12.29 -9.44
C LEU A 871 39.44 -12.18 -8.35
N VAL A 872 40.12 -11.03 -8.32
CA VAL A 872 40.98 -10.60 -7.20
C VAL A 872 40.12 -9.75 -6.25
N ASN A 873 40.51 -9.59 -4.98
CA ASN A 873 39.76 -8.88 -3.92
C ASN A 873 39.06 -7.60 -4.43
N ASP A 874 37.80 -7.40 -4.01
CA ASP A 874 36.88 -6.32 -4.44
C ASP A 874 37.40 -4.87 -4.17
N GLU A 875 38.56 -4.70 -3.51
CA GLU A 875 39.12 -3.41 -3.10
C GLU A 875 40.09 -2.77 -4.12
N ASP A 876 40.41 -3.44 -5.24
CA ASP A 876 41.27 -2.87 -6.29
C ASP A 876 40.50 -1.92 -7.23
N ASN A 877 40.72 -0.61 -7.06
CA ASN A 877 40.09 0.43 -7.87
C ASN A 877 40.43 0.35 -9.36
N LEU A 878 41.63 -0.10 -9.74
CA LEU A 878 42.04 -0.16 -11.16
C LEU A 878 41.34 -1.32 -11.89
N PHE A 879 41.19 -2.44 -11.19
CA PHE A 879 40.43 -3.59 -11.66
C PHE A 879 38.95 -3.21 -11.89
N ASN A 880 38.35 -2.52 -10.93
CA ASN A 880 36.95 -2.07 -11.02
C ASN A 880 36.73 -1.09 -12.18
N GLN A 881 37.67 -0.18 -12.45
CA GLN A 881 37.62 0.72 -13.61
C GLN A 881 37.70 -0.05 -14.94
N THR A 882 38.63 -1.01 -15.04
CA THR A 882 38.80 -1.83 -16.25
C THR A 882 37.54 -2.66 -16.53
N LEU A 883 36.96 -3.27 -15.49
CA LEU A 883 35.72 -4.02 -15.61
C LEU A 883 34.56 -3.14 -16.10
N SER A 884 34.38 -1.96 -15.48
CA SER A 884 33.32 -1.03 -15.89
C SER A 884 33.48 -0.55 -17.33
N SER A 885 34.72 -0.38 -17.82
CA SER A 885 34.98 -0.05 -19.22
C SER A 885 34.57 -1.17 -20.16
N LEU A 886 34.91 -2.43 -19.83
CA LEU A 886 34.54 -3.59 -20.64
C LEU A 886 33.02 -3.82 -20.68
N GLU A 887 32.33 -3.59 -19.56
CA GLU A 887 30.87 -3.65 -19.50
C GLU A 887 30.22 -2.57 -20.40
N HIS A 888 30.76 -1.36 -20.37
CA HIS A 888 30.31 -0.28 -21.25
C HIS A 888 30.56 -0.60 -22.73
N ASP A 889 31.75 -1.08 -23.08
CA ASP A 889 32.09 -1.46 -24.46
C ASP A 889 31.21 -2.59 -24.98
N LEU A 890 30.87 -3.54 -24.10
CA LEU A 890 29.92 -4.63 -24.41
C LEU A 890 28.53 -4.07 -24.67
N ASP A 891 28.04 -3.18 -23.81
CA ASP A 891 26.73 -2.54 -23.98
C ASP A 891 26.64 -1.81 -25.32
N GLU A 892 27.64 -0.99 -25.69
CA GLU A 892 27.64 -0.32 -26.99
C GLU A 892 27.64 -1.31 -28.16
N ALA A 893 28.42 -2.39 -28.07
CA ALA A 893 28.44 -3.41 -29.12
C ALA A 893 27.10 -4.15 -29.25
N ILE A 894 26.41 -4.40 -28.13
CA ILE A 894 25.09 -5.01 -28.14
C ILE A 894 24.02 -4.02 -28.62
N TYR A 895 24.12 -2.73 -28.30
CA TYR A 895 23.23 -1.71 -28.84
C TYR A 895 23.37 -1.58 -30.36
N ASP A 896 24.61 -1.63 -30.87
CA ASP A 896 24.88 -1.66 -32.31
C ASP A 896 24.28 -2.93 -32.95
N LEU A 897 24.38 -4.09 -32.28
CA LEU A 897 23.80 -5.37 -32.75
C LEU A 897 22.28 -5.29 -32.91
N TYR A 898 21.59 -4.61 -32.00
CA TYR A 898 20.14 -4.42 -32.06
C TYR A 898 19.74 -3.16 -32.82
N GLU A 899 20.69 -2.45 -33.43
CA GLU A 899 20.47 -1.20 -34.19
C GLU A 899 19.74 -0.13 -33.39
N LEU A 900 20.00 -0.09 -32.08
CA LEU A 900 19.31 0.83 -31.18
C LEU A 900 19.74 2.26 -31.45
N ASN A 901 18.75 3.14 -31.60
CA ASN A 901 18.99 4.57 -31.71
C ASN A 901 19.32 5.18 -30.35
N GLU A 902 19.80 6.43 -30.37
CA GLU A 902 20.23 7.12 -29.15
C GLU A 902 19.13 7.30 -28.08
N ALA A 903 17.85 7.38 -28.49
CA ALA A 903 16.75 7.47 -27.54
C ALA A 903 16.50 6.13 -26.84
N GLU A 904 16.56 5.02 -27.58
CA GLU A 904 16.41 3.67 -27.03
C GLU A 904 17.57 3.30 -26.10
N ARG A 905 18.80 3.66 -26.47
CA ARG A 905 19.97 3.53 -25.59
C ARG A 905 19.79 4.30 -24.28
N ASP A 906 19.26 5.53 -24.34
CA ASP A 906 18.99 6.34 -23.15
C ASP A 906 17.91 5.70 -22.25
N LEU A 907 16.84 5.13 -22.82
CA LEU A 907 15.83 4.39 -22.06
C LEU A 907 16.44 3.23 -21.26
N ILE A 908 17.23 2.39 -21.93
CA ILE A 908 17.86 1.22 -21.31
C ILE A 908 18.81 1.65 -20.18
N ARG A 909 19.67 2.65 -20.44
CA ARG A 909 20.63 3.16 -19.46
C ARG A 909 19.93 3.78 -18.26
N ASP A 910 18.97 4.69 -18.49
CA ASP A 910 18.25 5.39 -17.42
C ASP A 910 17.43 4.39 -16.57
N MET A 911 16.82 3.37 -17.18
CA MET A 911 16.12 2.30 -16.47
C MET A 911 17.08 1.46 -15.61
N CYS A 912 18.21 1.04 -16.17
CA CYS A 912 19.21 0.24 -15.46
C CYS A 912 19.90 1.01 -14.34
N GLU A 913 20.09 2.31 -14.52
CA GLU A 913 20.81 3.19 -13.60
C GLU A 913 19.92 3.70 -12.46
N TYR A 914 18.74 4.22 -12.79
CA TYR A 914 17.85 4.88 -11.83
C TYR A 914 16.63 4.03 -11.52
N GLY A 915 15.98 3.43 -12.54
CA GLY A 915 14.77 2.62 -12.37
C GLY A 915 14.98 1.40 -11.45
N LEU A 916 15.92 0.53 -11.81
CA LEU A 916 16.27 -0.65 -11.01
C LEU A 916 16.91 -0.29 -9.68
N ASN A 917 17.73 0.77 -9.63
CA ASN A 917 18.31 1.21 -8.37
C ASN A 917 17.24 1.71 -7.39
N LEU A 918 16.20 2.39 -7.88
CA LEU A 918 15.06 2.80 -7.06
C LEU A 918 14.28 1.60 -6.51
N PHE A 919 14.04 0.58 -7.34
CA PHE A 919 13.36 -0.63 -6.91
C PHE A 919 14.07 -1.29 -5.71
N TYR A 920 15.38 -1.50 -5.82
CA TYR A 920 16.15 -2.21 -4.80
C TYR A 920 16.55 -1.37 -3.59
N ASN A 921 16.84 -0.09 -3.77
CA ASN A 921 17.42 0.77 -2.72
C ASN A 921 16.40 1.74 -2.10
N ASN A 922 15.18 1.81 -2.63
CA ASN A 922 14.08 2.63 -2.10
C ASN A 922 14.55 4.08 -1.83
N VAL A 923 14.33 4.57 -0.61
CA VAL A 923 14.72 5.92 -0.15
C VAL A 923 16.23 6.17 -0.17
N LYS A 924 17.06 5.11 -0.14
CA LYS A 924 18.53 5.22 -0.22
C LYS A 924 19.03 5.29 -1.68
N SER A 925 18.13 5.12 -2.65
CA SER A 925 18.47 5.12 -4.07
C SER A 925 19.08 6.45 -4.52
N LYS A 926 20.03 6.38 -5.46
CA LYS A 926 20.53 7.60 -6.13
C LYS A 926 19.46 8.28 -6.99
N ALA A 927 18.40 7.57 -7.38
CA ALA A 927 17.30 8.07 -8.19
C ALA A 927 16.51 9.22 -7.54
N VAL A 928 16.33 9.15 -6.21
CA VAL A 928 15.59 10.14 -5.41
C VAL A 928 16.51 11.20 -4.77
N LYS A 929 17.82 11.14 -5.04
CA LYS A 929 18.75 12.17 -4.57
C LYS A 929 18.62 13.42 -5.44
N PRO A 930 18.95 14.60 -4.89
CA PRO A 930 19.11 15.82 -5.67
C PRO A 930 20.06 15.64 -6.86
N VAL A 931 19.70 16.29 -7.96
CA VAL A 931 20.62 16.47 -9.07
C VAL A 931 21.78 17.36 -8.61
N GLU A 932 22.98 17.15 -9.16
CA GLU A 932 24.20 17.82 -8.70
C GLU A 932 24.07 19.35 -8.76
N ALA A 933 24.19 20.00 -7.58
CA ALA A 933 23.88 21.42 -7.41
C ALA A 933 24.79 22.36 -8.22
N ASN A 934 26.00 21.92 -8.59
CA ASN A 934 26.99 22.74 -9.30
C ASN A 934 27.04 22.46 -10.82
N ARG A 935 26.05 21.74 -11.36
CA ARG A 935 26.02 21.35 -12.79
C ARG A 935 24.66 21.65 -13.41
N PRO A 936 24.55 22.39 -14.52
CA PRO A 936 25.63 23.05 -15.27
C PRO A 936 26.36 24.13 -14.48
N ALA A 937 27.55 24.52 -14.97
CA ALA A 937 28.38 25.56 -14.35
C ALA A 937 27.74 26.96 -14.39
N SER A 938 26.92 27.23 -15.41
CA SER A 938 26.05 28.41 -15.50
C SER A 938 24.60 28.00 -15.22
N ASN A 939 23.78 28.93 -14.73
CA ASN A 939 22.33 28.72 -14.57
C ASN A 939 21.52 29.14 -15.80
N CYS A 940 22.16 29.65 -16.85
CA CYS A 940 21.52 29.93 -18.13
C CYS A 940 22.49 29.76 -19.30
N GLY A 941 21.95 29.61 -20.50
CA GLY A 941 22.73 29.53 -21.72
C GLY A 941 21.87 29.07 -22.89
N VAL A 942 22.53 28.54 -23.90
CA VAL A 942 21.94 27.88 -25.07
C VAL A 942 22.56 26.50 -25.28
N ILE A 943 22.17 25.78 -26.32
CA ILE A 943 22.62 24.40 -26.56
C ILE A 943 24.15 24.28 -26.73
N LYS A 944 24.81 25.30 -27.29
CA LYS A 944 26.28 25.34 -27.45
C LYS A 944 27.04 25.46 -26.12
N ASP A 945 26.38 25.95 -25.07
CA ASP A 945 26.99 26.13 -23.74
C ASP A 945 26.96 24.83 -22.92
N VAL A 946 26.31 23.78 -23.44
CA VAL A 946 26.26 22.46 -22.83
C VAL A 946 27.24 21.53 -23.55
N PRO A 947 28.05 20.71 -22.85
CA PRO A 947 29.04 19.84 -23.49
C PRO A 947 28.44 18.92 -24.56
N THR A 948 29.11 18.78 -25.70
CA THR A 948 28.67 17.86 -26.79
C THR A 948 28.93 16.40 -26.45
N ARG A 949 30.06 16.13 -25.81
CA ARG A 949 30.46 14.79 -25.38
C ARG A 949 29.61 14.30 -24.21
N ARG A 950 28.95 13.15 -24.38
CA ARG A 950 28.04 12.55 -23.39
C ARG A 950 28.72 12.24 -22.06
N ASP A 951 29.96 11.77 -22.10
CA ASP A 951 30.79 11.45 -20.93
C ASP A 951 31.15 12.69 -20.09
N TRP A 952 31.06 13.89 -20.68
CA TRP A 952 31.31 15.15 -19.99
C TRP A 952 30.04 15.76 -19.39
N GLN A 953 28.86 15.32 -19.83
CA GLN A 953 27.58 15.83 -19.35
C GLN A 953 27.25 15.29 -17.96
N LYS A 954 27.15 16.18 -16.97
CA LYS A 954 26.80 15.86 -15.57
C LYS A 954 25.61 16.67 -15.07
N GLY A 955 24.91 16.16 -14.05
CA GLY A 955 23.72 16.82 -13.51
C GLY A 955 22.63 16.99 -14.57
N PHE A 956 22.19 18.24 -14.80
CA PHE A 956 21.12 18.55 -15.77
C PHE A 956 21.60 18.68 -17.22
N GLU A 957 22.91 18.68 -17.47
CA GLU A 957 23.47 18.95 -18.81
C GLU A 957 22.93 17.99 -19.88
N GLY A 958 22.82 16.69 -19.54
CA GLY A 958 22.25 15.69 -20.46
C GLY A 958 20.77 15.94 -20.78
N TYR A 959 19.98 16.30 -19.77
CA TYR A 959 18.57 16.64 -19.92
C TYR A 959 18.38 17.87 -20.81
N ILE A 960 19.07 18.97 -20.47
CA ILE A 960 18.98 20.26 -21.17
C ILE A 960 19.34 20.08 -22.65
N ARG A 961 20.48 19.43 -22.94
CA ARG A 961 20.91 19.25 -24.33
C ARG A 961 19.93 18.41 -25.13
N THR A 962 19.36 17.37 -24.52
CA THR A 962 18.39 16.49 -25.19
C THR A 962 17.10 17.25 -25.50
N PHE A 963 16.58 18.00 -24.51
CA PHE A 963 15.36 18.79 -24.65
C PHE A 963 15.50 19.87 -25.74
N LEU A 964 16.56 20.69 -25.65
CA LEU A 964 16.84 21.75 -26.63
C LEU A 964 17.13 21.18 -28.02
N GLY A 965 17.80 20.03 -28.11
CA GLY A 965 18.09 19.37 -29.38
C GLY A 965 16.82 18.94 -30.13
N ILE A 966 15.73 18.63 -29.43
CA ILE A 966 14.42 18.37 -30.04
C ILE A 966 13.80 19.70 -30.45
N TRP A 967 13.58 20.59 -29.50
CA TRP A 967 12.85 21.83 -29.73
C TRP A 967 13.50 22.79 -30.74
N ASN A 968 14.84 22.91 -30.76
CA ASN A 968 15.53 23.78 -31.73
C ASN A 968 15.40 23.30 -33.18
N ARG A 969 15.00 22.04 -33.43
CA ARG A 969 14.70 21.55 -34.79
C ARG A 969 13.32 22.00 -35.28
N GLU A 970 12.42 22.31 -34.35
CA GLU A 970 11.05 22.78 -34.63
C GLU A 970 10.97 24.31 -34.76
N LEU A 971 12.06 25.03 -34.47
CA LEU A 971 12.15 26.48 -34.64
C LEU A 971 12.64 26.87 -36.04
N GLY A 972 12.36 28.11 -36.45
CA GLY A 972 12.88 28.68 -37.69
C GLY A 972 14.42 28.74 -37.73
N PRO A 973 15.05 28.89 -38.92
CA PRO A 973 16.49 28.75 -39.11
C PRO A 973 17.37 29.63 -38.20
N ASP A 974 16.92 30.85 -37.91
CA ASP A 974 17.61 31.82 -37.06
C ASP A 974 17.21 31.73 -35.57
N GLY A 975 16.23 30.90 -35.24
CA GLY A 975 15.73 30.71 -33.88
C GLY A 975 16.50 29.67 -33.09
N GLU A 976 16.64 29.89 -31.78
CA GLU A 976 17.06 28.89 -30.81
C GLU A 976 16.40 29.15 -29.45
N PHE A 977 16.36 28.14 -28.59
CA PHE A 977 15.98 28.32 -27.19
C PHE A 977 17.17 28.68 -26.31
N ARG A 978 17.01 29.75 -25.52
CA ARG A 978 17.79 30.03 -24.33
C ARG A 978 17.17 29.27 -23.16
N TRP A 979 17.97 28.51 -22.42
CA TRP A 979 17.55 27.86 -21.19
C TRP A 979 17.96 28.68 -19.97
N GLN A 980 17.13 28.63 -18.93
CA GLN A 980 17.40 29.13 -17.60
C GLN A 980 16.94 28.09 -16.59
N LEU A 981 17.82 27.77 -15.64
CA LEU A 981 17.56 26.83 -14.58
C LEU A 981 17.48 27.57 -13.24
N ILE A 982 16.36 27.38 -12.55
CA ILE A 982 16.02 28.15 -11.36
C ILE A 982 15.97 27.21 -10.16
N ARG A 983 16.89 27.46 -9.22
CA ARG A 983 17.16 26.61 -8.06
C ARG A 983 17.24 27.46 -6.80
N PRO A 984 16.21 27.43 -5.95
CA PRO A 984 16.26 28.12 -4.68
C PRO A 984 17.11 27.33 -3.65
N GLY A 985 18.43 27.36 -3.80
CA GLY A 985 19.40 26.76 -2.86
C GLY A 985 19.42 25.22 -2.78
N LYS A 986 20.29 24.66 -1.92
CA LYS A 986 20.52 23.20 -1.82
C LYS A 986 19.34 22.41 -1.24
N ASN A 987 18.44 23.06 -0.49
CA ASN A 987 17.45 22.40 0.37
C ASN A 987 16.00 22.48 -0.15
N ILE A 988 15.74 23.07 -1.33
CA ILE A 988 14.37 23.14 -1.86
C ILE A 988 14.10 21.97 -2.81
N PRO A 989 12.96 21.28 -2.65
CA PRO A 989 12.66 20.06 -3.38
C PRO A 989 12.24 20.27 -4.84
N MET A 990 11.99 21.51 -5.31
CA MET A 990 11.49 21.79 -6.67
C MET A 990 12.49 22.61 -7.50
N VAL A 991 12.61 22.28 -8.79
CA VAL A 991 13.44 22.97 -9.78
C VAL A 991 12.58 23.37 -10.96
N ALA A 992 12.78 24.59 -11.47
CA ALA A 992 12.19 25.05 -12.72
C ALA A 992 13.26 25.18 -13.81
N MET A 993 12.94 24.71 -15.01
CA MET A 993 13.63 25.05 -16.24
C MET A 993 12.70 25.88 -17.12
N VAL A 994 13.19 27.03 -17.57
CA VAL A 994 12.49 27.91 -18.51
C VAL A 994 13.30 27.97 -19.79
N CYS A 995 12.65 27.72 -20.93
CA CYS A 995 13.24 27.82 -22.25
C CYS A 995 12.52 28.93 -23.03
N SER A 996 13.23 30.01 -23.35
CA SER A 996 12.70 31.16 -24.08
C SER A 996 13.28 31.22 -25.49
N THR A 997 12.44 31.47 -26.48
CA THR A 997 12.87 31.66 -27.88
C THR A 997 13.74 32.91 -28.01
N GLN A 998 14.82 32.81 -28.77
CA GLN A 998 15.69 33.93 -29.11
C GLN A 998 16.29 33.78 -30.52
N ASP A 999 16.78 34.88 -31.07
CA ASP A 999 17.59 34.88 -32.30
C ASP A 999 19.03 34.47 -31.95
N LYS A 1000 19.62 33.56 -32.72
CA LYS A 1000 21.02 33.09 -32.57
C LYS A 1000 22.05 34.23 -32.56
N LYS A 1001 21.73 35.37 -33.19
CA LYS A 1001 22.59 36.56 -33.28
C LYS A 1001 22.48 37.48 -32.06
N LYS A 1002 21.47 37.30 -31.19
CA LYS A 1002 21.33 38.12 -29.98
C LYS A 1002 22.27 37.62 -28.86
N PRO A 1003 23.02 38.51 -28.20
CA PRO A 1003 23.80 38.15 -27.02
C PRO A 1003 22.87 37.75 -25.86
N LEU A 1004 23.33 36.84 -25.00
CA LEU A 1004 22.62 36.43 -23.78
C LEU A 1004 22.42 37.66 -22.88
N GLY A 1005 21.17 38.11 -22.73
CA GLY A 1005 20.83 39.15 -21.77
C GLY A 1005 21.02 38.67 -20.32
N PRO A 1006 21.31 39.58 -19.36
CA PRO A 1006 21.46 39.21 -17.96
C PRO A 1006 20.15 38.65 -17.39
N VAL A 1007 20.24 37.60 -16.57
CA VAL A 1007 19.11 37.15 -15.74
C VAL A 1007 18.82 38.24 -14.70
N LYS A 1008 17.61 38.79 -14.66
CA LYS A 1008 17.27 39.79 -13.63
C LYS A 1008 17.19 39.11 -12.26
N GLU A 1009 17.94 39.61 -11.28
CA GLU A 1009 17.92 39.07 -9.90
C GLU A 1009 16.53 39.17 -9.26
N SER A 1010 15.77 40.21 -9.58
CA SER A 1010 14.39 40.40 -9.12
C SER A 1010 13.44 39.28 -9.56
N GLU A 1011 13.63 38.73 -10.75
CA GLU A 1011 12.84 37.61 -11.28
C GLU A 1011 13.19 36.31 -10.54
N THR A 1012 14.47 36.09 -10.25
CA THR A 1012 14.95 34.90 -9.52
C THR A 1012 14.33 34.81 -8.12
N ALA A 1013 14.27 35.93 -7.39
CA ALA A 1013 13.63 35.98 -6.07
C ALA A 1013 12.12 35.71 -6.13
N GLN A 1014 11.43 36.17 -7.18
CA GLN A 1014 10.01 35.86 -7.41
C GLN A 1014 9.80 34.38 -7.73
N TRP A 1015 10.64 33.79 -8.58
CA TRP A 1015 10.60 32.36 -8.87
C TRP A 1015 10.84 31.50 -7.63
N HIS A 1016 11.74 31.92 -6.74
CA HIS A 1016 11.94 31.22 -5.47
C HIS A 1016 10.65 31.21 -4.62
N LYS A 1017 9.87 32.29 -4.63
CA LYS A 1017 8.55 32.32 -3.98
C LYS A 1017 7.55 31.40 -4.69
N VAL A 1018 7.50 31.40 -6.02
CA VAL A 1018 6.61 30.55 -6.82
C VAL A 1018 6.93 29.07 -6.62
N LEU A 1019 8.20 28.68 -6.66
CA LEU A 1019 8.63 27.29 -6.45
C LEU A 1019 8.30 26.81 -5.04
N ARG A 1020 8.51 27.66 -4.02
CA ARG A 1020 8.05 27.37 -2.65
C ARG A 1020 6.53 27.25 -2.57
N LYS A 1021 5.77 28.04 -3.33
CA LYS A 1021 4.30 27.94 -3.39
C LYS A 1021 3.84 26.65 -4.09
N LEU A 1022 4.46 26.29 -5.21
CA LEU A 1022 4.12 25.07 -5.94
C LEU A 1022 4.47 23.80 -5.17
N ASP A 1023 5.59 23.79 -4.43
CA ASP A 1023 5.90 22.70 -3.51
C ASP A 1023 4.79 22.52 -2.44
N LYS A 1024 4.15 23.61 -2.03
CA LYS A 1024 3.02 23.61 -1.08
C LYS A 1024 1.69 23.16 -1.69
N THR A 1025 1.42 23.46 -2.96
CA THR A 1025 0.07 23.28 -3.57
C THR A 1025 -0.07 22.08 -4.49
N LYS A 1026 1.02 21.40 -4.89
CA LYS A 1026 0.96 20.32 -5.91
C LYS A 1026 0.65 18.91 -5.39
N ARG A 1027 0.42 18.76 -4.09
CA ARG A 1027 -0.03 17.49 -3.51
C ARG A 1027 -1.55 17.48 -3.54
N ALA A 1028 -2.12 16.73 -4.47
CA ALA A 1028 -3.56 16.48 -4.50
C ALA A 1028 -3.84 15.13 -3.85
N PRO A 1029 -4.65 15.04 -2.80
CA PRO A 1029 -4.96 13.76 -2.18
C PRO A 1029 -5.77 12.86 -3.09
N VAL A 1030 -5.53 11.56 -2.98
CA VAL A 1030 -6.50 10.53 -3.40
C VAL A 1030 -7.13 9.87 -2.17
N SER A 1031 -6.41 9.76 -1.05
CA SER A 1031 -6.96 9.26 0.22
C SER A 1031 -6.09 9.59 1.45
N LYS A 1032 -6.55 9.14 2.63
CA LYS A 1032 -5.85 9.19 3.93
C LYS A 1032 -4.37 8.72 3.87
N ARG A 1033 -3.91 7.93 2.90
CA ARG A 1033 -2.46 7.59 2.83
C ARG A 1033 -1.95 7.57 1.40
N VAL A 1034 -2.58 8.30 0.48
CA VAL A 1034 -2.23 8.27 -0.94
C VAL A 1034 -2.31 9.68 -1.53
N TYR A 1035 -1.18 10.22 -1.97
CA TYR A 1035 -1.04 11.59 -2.48
C TYR A 1035 -0.66 11.59 -3.97
N ILE A 1036 -1.10 12.55 -4.77
CA ILE A 1036 -0.59 12.77 -6.13
C ILE A 1036 0.43 13.91 -6.11
N ASP A 1037 1.64 13.68 -6.61
CA ASP A 1037 2.67 14.71 -6.76
C ASP A 1037 2.76 15.20 -8.21
N GLY A 1038 2.43 16.48 -8.44
CA GLY A 1038 2.31 17.06 -9.79
C GLY A 1038 3.61 17.56 -10.41
N GLU A 1039 3.82 17.29 -11.70
CA GLU A 1039 4.74 18.04 -12.57
C GLU A 1039 3.99 19.20 -13.23
N VAL A 1040 4.69 20.28 -13.60
CA VAL A 1040 4.08 21.39 -14.37
C VAL A 1040 4.84 21.54 -15.66
N ARG A 1041 4.09 21.50 -16.76
CA ARG A 1041 4.53 21.82 -18.11
C ARG A 1041 3.61 22.92 -18.63
N ALA A 1042 4.17 24.04 -19.02
CA ALA A 1042 3.42 25.14 -19.60
C ALA A 1042 4.15 25.63 -20.86
N VAL A 1043 3.38 25.95 -21.88
CA VAL A 1043 3.87 26.45 -23.17
C VAL A 1043 3.14 27.75 -23.48
N SER A 1044 3.88 28.76 -23.89
CA SER A 1044 3.39 30.03 -24.43
C SER A 1044 3.94 30.23 -25.85
N ASP A 1045 3.69 31.40 -26.44
CA ASP A 1045 4.22 31.76 -27.76
C ASP A 1045 5.74 31.82 -27.81
N THR A 1046 6.35 32.18 -26.68
CA THR A 1046 7.78 32.46 -26.61
C THR A 1046 8.52 31.57 -25.63
N ASP A 1047 7.82 30.92 -24.69
CA ASP A 1047 8.42 30.26 -23.53
C ASP A 1047 7.85 28.87 -23.29
N ILE A 1048 8.73 27.97 -22.86
CA ILE A 1048 8.37 26.66 -22.33
C ILE A 1048 8.88 26.57 -20.90
N MET A 1049 8.01 26.18 -19.98
CA MET A 1049 8.33 26.05 -18.57
C MET A 1049 8.08 24.62 -18.09
N ILE A 1050 9.09 24.06 -17.42
CA ILE A 1050 9.04 22.73 -16.80
C ILE A 1050 9.40 22.86 -15.32
N ILE A 1051 8.51 22.42 -14.45
CA ILE A 1051 8.72 22.44 -12.99
C ILE A 1051 8.47 21.06 -12.40
N LYS A 1052 9.53 20.48 -11.82
CA LYS A 1052 9.54 19.13 -11.24
C LYS A 1052 10.34 19.06 -9.95
N ARG A 1053 10.23 17.94 -9.23
CA ARG A 1053 11.09 17.70 -8.08
C ARG A 1053 12.56 17.58 -8.49
N ASN A 1054 13.44 18.01 -7.61
CA ASN A 1054 14.88 17.86 -7.71
C ASN A 1054 15.28 16.41 -7.40
N GLU A 1055 14.86 15.46 -8.23
CA GLU A 1055 15.21 14.04 -8.13
C GLU A 1055 15.88 13.61 -9.44
N ARG A 1056 17.04 12.94 -9.37
CA ARG A 1056 17.80 12.52 -10.56
C ARG A 1056 16.96 11.76 -11.59
N ARG A 1057 16.02 10.91 -11.14
CA ARG A 1057 15.13 10.14 -12.03
C ARG A 1057 14.20 11.00 -12.89
N LEU A 1058 13.92 12.25 -12.49
CA LEU A 1058 12.99 13.14 -13.19
C LEU A 1058 13.70 14.05 -14.20
N TRP A 1059 15.03 14.10 -14.17
CA TRP A 1059 15.89 14.96 -15.00
C TRP A 1059 16.90 14.14 -15.81
N THR A 1060 16.46 13.00 -16.35
CA THR A 1060 17.28 12.13 -17.22
C THR A 1060 17.11 12.46 -18.71
N ARG A 1061 17.90 11.84 -19.58
CA ARG A 1061 17.77 12.05 -21.04
C ARG A 1061 16.48 11.44 -21.59
N SER A 1062 16.02 10.31 -21.05
CA SER A 1062 14.71 9.77 -21.39
C SER A 1062 13.59 10.72 -20.99
N MET A 1063 13.65 11.28 -19.77
CA MET A 1063 12.64 12.25 -19.31
C MET A 1063 12.62 13.55 -20.11
N ALA A 1064 13.78 14.03 -20.57
CA ALA A 1064 13.85 15.20 -21.44
C ALA A 1064 13.06 15.00 -22.74
N ARG A 1065 13.01 13.76 -23.28
CA ARG A 1065 12.24 13.45 -24.50
C ARG A 1065 10.75 13.42 -24.23
N GLU A 1066 10.33 12.80 -23.12
CA GLU A 1066 8.95 12.82 -22.65
C GLU A 1066 8.43 14.24 -22.44
N ASP A 1067 9.25 15.11 -21.83
CA ASP A 1067 8.88 16.51 -21.63
C ASP A 1067 8.83 17.30 -22.93
N ALA A 1068 9.77 17.07 -23.84
CA ALA A 1068 9.78 17.72 -25.15
C ALA A 1068 8.52 17.35 -25.96
N GLU A 1069 8.17 16.07 -26.01
CA GLU A 1069 6.96 15.60 -26.71
C GLU A 1069 5.68 16.14 -26.09
N ALA A 1070 5.55 16.09 -24.77
CA ALA A 1070 4.37 16.63 -24.09
C ALA A 1070 4.21 18.14 -24.31
N THR A 1071 5.32 18.90 -24.32
CA THR A 1071 5.29 20.34 -24.60
C THR A 1071 5.04 20.63 -26.08
N LEU A 1072 5.52 19.80 -27.01
CA LEU A 1072 5.18 19.92 -28.43
C LEU A 1072 3.69 19.72 -28.68
N LEU A 1073 3.08 18.70 -28.08
CA LEU A 1073 1.63 18.49 -28.15
C LEU A 1073 0.84 19.69 -27.62
N GLN A 1074 1.28 20.28 -26.51
CA GLN A 1074 0.67 21.52 -25.99
C GLN A 1074 0.81 22.68 -26.99
N ALA A 1075 1.96 22.82 -27.65
CA ALA A 1075 2.16 23.86 -28.65
C ALA A 1075 1.27 23.66 -29.89
N ILE A 1076 1.12 22.42 -30.37
CA ILE A 1076 0.21 22.08 -31.47
C ILE A 1076 -1.23 22.45 -31.09
N HIS A 1077 -1.68 22.10 -29.89
CA HIS A 1077 -3.01 22.46 -29.41
C HIS A 1077 -3.22 23.97 -29.30
N LEU A 1078 -2.21 24.71 -28.83
CA LEU A 1078 -2.24 26.18 -28.82
C LEU A 1078 -2.32 26.79 -30.23
N GLN A 1079 -1.66 26.16 -31.21
CA GLN A 1079 -1.73 26.58 -32.61
C GLN A 1079 -3.12 26.31 -33.23
N GLU A 1080 -3.70 25.13 -32.97
CA GLU A 1080 -5.02 24.74 -33.50
C GLU A 1080 -6.15 25.58 -32.89
N SER A 1081 -6.13 25.79 -31.57
CA SER A 1081 -7.12 26.64 -30.89
C SER A 1081 -7.15 28.07 -31.42
N ARG A 1082 -6.00 28.62 -31.85
CA ARG A 1082 -5.92 29.92 -32.52
C ARG A 1082 -6.44 29.89 -33.94
N ARG A 1083 -6.20 28.81 -34.70
CA ARG A 1083 -6.74 28.64 -36.06
C ARG A 1083 -8.26 28.51 -36.08
N GLY A 1084 -8.88 28.02 -35.00
CA GLY A 1084 -10.33 27.98 -34.84
C GLY A 1084 -10.97 29.30 -34.37
N GLN A 1085 -10.17 30.32 -34.04
CA GLN A 1085 -10.62 31.66 -33.65
C GLN A 1085 -10.43 32.72 -34.76
N VAL A 1086 -9.85 32.32 -35.90
CA VAL A 1086 -9.71 33.12 -37.13
C VAL A 1086 -10.68 32.56 -38.15
#